data_AF-A0A2C5XCY4-F1
#
_entry.id   AF-A0A2C5XCY4-F1
#
_cell.length_a   1.000
_cell.length_b   1.000
_cell.length_c   1.000
_cell.angle_alpha   90.00
_cell.angle_beta   90.00
_cell.angle_gamma   90.00
#
_symmetry.space_group_name_H-M   'P 1'
#
loop_
_entity.id
_entity.type
_entity.pdbx_description
1 polymer ?
#
loop_
_entity_poly.entity_id
_entity_poly.type
_entity_poly.pdbx_seq_one_letter_code
_entity_poly.pdbx_strand_id
1 'polypeptide(L)'
;MLSLTAQRARPHQWLGRAGAAARAAARSSVAAPRRLGAPALPPRRLLSTSIVLSAPHDLRTREIVAQAVSSIGSKREGQQYLKLFTSVSSQKFAVIKVGGAVISDMLDELCRNLLFLYELGLFPVIIHGAGPQLNKELQAAGVEPRFDEGIRITDAKTLGVARKLFLAENLKLTDRLDELGVQTRSLHGVFTAEYLDKERWQYVGKITNVNREAIEKSINAGYMPILTSMAETVDGRLLNVNADVAAAELARTLEPLKVVYVSEKGGLHDDNGNKISHINLDEEYEHLDSKPWYRFGTRLKIKEIKELLDTLPRTSSVAVIKPSDLQKELFTDSGAGTLIRRGDKIQKVNSIDEFGDDEKLKAILVREREEQDAEAVVDQWIDFLRTKSLSAYFDEAYQCLAIVLPPGEGRSMATMVTLCITQSGWLTNVAENVFAAIKKDYPALAWTVRETDENLTWFFEKADGSLNHKGSVLFYYGCDFQADCLDPVYTEFSKHGRSMFGDSNLESRLQHDGPLDPSNTRNTSTPSKASNVPDPAGAQKKPSPAPESQGSTGVNDGSKASNPTDASKSSKSPPKPSPTPPKSPKSPNSPNSPNPVDGSNLPPPPSSNPTVLQQQSRGFSTTAPVQASGWKPMGVSVAAPGRALASTFVPSPVREPVQELAKILFSQQAQPEKARNTNPNPPLGRKNACNSVVARVALVGARGFTGQALVELLNSHPYMDLRHVSSRELVGQNLKGYSRRKIIYDSLGPEEVGKMEEKGEIDCWVMALPNGVCRPFIEEIDRASKGRGKERSVVVDLSADYRFDPAWTYGLPELTKRSAIFQAKRISNPGCYATAAQLSIAPMLKHLGGQPTVFGVSGYSGAGTKPSPKNDVDQLKDNIIPYKMTDHVHELEISNHLGTDVAFIPHVASWFRGIHQTISMPLNKSMTLHEVRQIYKDRYAGEKLIRVVEQSPPLVRDIMNKHGVEIGGFALHSSGKRLVLGASIDNLLKGAATQCLRKSGFLSTFRSLWNCRVVAMSLHADIFVLFCACATENMNLAMGYGEYEGIPAMTG
;
A
#
# COMPACT_ATOMS: atom_id res chain seq x y z
N MET A 1 -2.71 -17.40 -64.24
CA MET A 1 -3.75 -18.09 -65.06
C MET A 1 -5.02 -18.07 -64.23
N LEU A 2 -6.01 -17.23 -64.59
CA LEU A 2 -7.23 -17.60 -65.34
C LEU A 2 -8.30 -18.30 -64.46
N SER A 3 -9.59 -17.96 -64.48
CA SER A 3 -10.28 -16.80 -65.08
C SER A 3 -11.73 -16.68 -64.55
N LEU A 4 -12.23 -15.44 -64.52
CA LEU A 4 -13.63 -15.00 -64.60
C LEU A 4 -14.55 -15.86 -65.50
N THR A 5 -15.86 -15.87 -65.21
CA THR A 5 -16.93 -15.28 -66.08
C THR A 5 -18.32 -15.29 -65.42
N ALA A 6 -19.31 -14.63 -66.02
CA ALA A 6 -20.60 -14.28 -65.41
C ALA A 6 -21.81 -14.37 -66.37
N GLN A 7 -23.01 -14.12 -65.82
CA GLN A 7 -24.24 -13.61 -66.49
C GLN A 7 -25.06 -14.49 -67.46
N ARG A 8 -26.39 -14.50 -67.23
CA ARG A 8 -27.46 -13.97 -68.14
C ARG A 8 -28.75 -13.78 -67.28
N ALA A 9 -29.28 -12.55 -67.12
CA ALA A 9 -30.09 -11.72 -68.03
C ALA A 9 -31.59 -12.15 -68.03
N ARG A 10 -32.53 -11.38 -67.44
CA ARG A 10 -33.22 -10.13 -67.91
C ARG A 10 -34.30 -10.40 -68.98
N PRO A 11 -35.47 -9.71 -68.97
CA PRO A 11 -35.64 -8.26 -69.28
C PRO A 11 -36.70 -7.52 -68.40
N HIS A 12 -37.06 -6.22 -68.51
CA HIS A 12 -36.48 -4.93 -69.00
C HIS A 12 -37.21 -3.80 -68.19
N GLN A 13 -36.55 -2.81 -67.58
CA GLN A 13 -36.26 -1.43 -68.08
C GLN A 13 -37.48 -0.58 -68.54
N TRP A 14 -37.77 0.56 -67.87
CA TRP A 14 -37.29 1.95 -68.15
C TRP A 14 -37.88 2.52 -69.48
N LEU A 15 -38.43 3.75 -69.61
CA LEU A 15 -38.02 5.08 -69.08
C LEU A 15 -39.20 6.09 -69.08
N GLY A 16 -39.13 7.13 -68.24
CA GLY A 16 -40.23 8.10 -68.01
C GLY A 16 -40.31 9.33 -68.93
N ARG A 17 -41.20 10.29 -68.59
CA ARG A 17 -41.11 11.72 -68.95
C ARG A 17 -42.07 12.63 -68.15
N ALA A 18 -41.56 13.83 -67.85
CA ALA A 18 -42.18 15.14 -67.53
C ALA A 18 -43.71 15.32 -67.29
N GLY A 19 -44.09 16.22 -66.36
CA GLY A 19 -45.44 16.82 -66.33
C GLY A 19 -45.80 17.71 -65.12
N ALA A 20 -45.97 19.01 -65.36
CA ALA A 20 -46.37 20.12 -64.49
C ALA A 20 -47.48 19.96 -63.41
N ALA A 21 -47.21 20.54 -62.23
CA ALA A 21 -47.97 21.54 -61.44
C ALA A 21 -49.54 21.64 -61.41
N ALA A 22 -50.10 21.65 -60.18
CA ALA A 22 -51.17 22.55 -59.67
C ALA A 22 -51.23 22.42 -58.12
N ARG A 23 -50.98 23.44 -57.28
CA ARG A 23 -51.77 24.63 -56.87
C ARG A 23 -53.13 24.37 -56.21
N ALA A 24 -53.20 24.68 -54.90
CA ALA A 24 -54.37 25.24 -54.21
C ALA A 24 -53.90 26.37 -53.27
N ALA A 25 -54.72 27.40 -53.07
CA ALA A 25 -54.42 28.63 -52.31
C ALA A 25 -55.38 28.76 -51.09
N ALA A 26 -55.43 29.79 -50.23
CA ALA A 26 -54.88 31.16 -50.26
C ALA A 26 -54.91 31.82 -48.85
N ARG A 27 -54.44 33.08 -48.78
CA ARG A 27 -54.57 34.15 -47.75
C ARG A 27 -53.29 34.41 -46.93
N SER A 28 -52.42 35.38 -47.25
CA SER A 28 -52.54 36.88 -47.34
C SER A 28 -52.29 37.58 -45.99
N SER A 29 -51.54 38.70 -45.86
CA SER A 29 -50.63 39.42 -46.78
C SER A 29 -50.04 40.68 -46.09
N VAL A 30 -48.95 41.27 -46.64
CA VAL A 30 -48.37 42.62 -46.30
C VAL A 30 -47.58 42.64 -44.97
N ALA A 31 -46.44 43.33 -44.76
CA ALA A 31 -45.65 44.27 -45.59
C ALA A 31 -44.11 44.09 -45.43
N ALA A 32 -43.36 44.79 -46.29
CA ALA A 32 -41.97 45.30 -46.11
C ALA A 32 -41.93 46.72 -46.76
N PRO A 33 -40.88 47.58 -46.65
CA PRO A 33 -39.61 47.33 -47.40
C PRO A 33 -38.31 48.01 -46.88
N ARG A 34 -37.14 47.43 -47.22
CA ARG A 34 -36.18 48.05 -48.19
C ARG A 34 -35.01 47.12 -48.55
N ARG A 35 -34.53 47.30 -49.79
CA ARG A 35 -33.35 46.65 -50.42
C ARG A 35 -32.12 47.60 -50.31
N LEU A 36 -30.87 47.26 -50.68
CA LEU A 36 -30.32 46.36 -51.72
C LEU A 36 -28.81 46.12 -51.47
N GLY A 37 -28.24 44.98 -51.89
CA GLY A 37 -26.79 44.70 -51.86
C GLY A 37 -26.44 43.35 -52.52
N ALA A 38 -25.35 43.27 -53.28
CA ALA A 38 -25.04 42.20 -54.24
C ALA A 38 -24.28 40.98 -53.62
N PRO A 39 -24.16 39.82 -54.32
CA PRO A 39 -23.77 38.55 -53.71
C PRO A 39 -22.26 38.23 -53.80
N ALA A 40 -21.75 37.41 -52.87
CA ALA A 40 -20.42 36.81 -52.94
C ALA A 40 -20.38 35.39 -52.33
N LEU A 41 -19.78 34.48 -53.11
CA LEU A 41 -19.15 33.16 -52.83
C LEU A 41 -19.44 32.37 -51.52
N PRO A 42 -19.59 31.03 -51.60
CA PRO A 42 -19.80 30.18 -50.42
C PRO A 42 -18.51 30.03 -49.57
N PRO A 43 -18.55 30.23 -48.25
CA PRO A 43 -17.41 29.96 -47.39
C PRO A 43 -17.21 28.45 -47.18
N ARG A 44 -15.93 28.07 -47.19
CA ARG A 44 -15.35 26.73 -46.98
C ARG A 44 -16.07 25.86 -45.94
N ARG A 45 -16.16 24.56 -46.24
CA ARG A 45 -16.29 23.50 -45.22
C ARG A 45 -15.16 23.67 -44.19
N LEU A 46 -15.51 23.83 -42.92
CA LEU A 46 -14.59 23.53 -41.82
C LEU A 46 -14.43 22.01 -41.75
N LEU A 47 -13.19 21.55 -41.62
CA LEU A 47 -12.88 20.14 -41.43
C LEU A 47 -13.29 19.74 -40.00
N SER A 48 -14.25 18.83 -39.89
CA SER A 48 -14.46 18.10 -38.64
C SER A 48 -13.23 17.26 -38.35
N THR A 49 -12.44 17.64 -37.35
CA THR A 49 -11.53 16.69 -36.70
C THR A 49 -12.37 15.69 -35.91
N SER A 50 -12.18 14.41 -36.21
CA SER A 50 -12.93 13.31 -35.64
C SER A 50 -12.70 13.23 -34.13
N ILE A 51 -13.77 13.31 -33.34
CA ILE A 51 -13.75 12.81 -31.96
C ILE A 51 -13.63 11.28 -32.08
N VAL A 52 -12.42 10.76 -31.89
CA VAL A 52 -12.22 9.34 -31.65
C VAL A 52 -12.85 9.02 -30.30
N LEU A 53 -13.78 8.07 -30.27
CA LEU A 53 -14.40 7.55 -29.06
C LEU A 53 -13.31 6.94 -28.16
N SER A 54 -12.86 7.71 -27.16
CA SER A 54 -12.08 7.20 -26.03
C SER A 54 -12.87 6.10 -25.32
N ALA A 55 -12.25 4.94 -25.10
CA ALA A 55 -12.84 3.92 -24.26
C ALA A 55 -13.20 4.48 -22.86
N PRO A 56 -14.26 3.97 -22.19
CA PRO A 56 -14.63 4.45 -20.86
C PRO A 56 -13.45 4.32 -19.89
N HIS A 57 -13.22 5.39 -19.11
CA HIS A 57 -12.07 5.60 -18.23
C HIS A 57 -11.80 4.43 -17.26
N ASP A 58 -12.84 3.67 -16.90
CA ASP A 58 -12.80 2.48 -16.04
C ASP A 58 -12.05 1.29 -16.67
N LEU A 59 -12.00 1.17 -18.00
CA LEU A 59 -11.22 0.12 -18.68
C LEU A 59 -9.72 0.40 -18.61
N ARG A 60 -9.29 1.64 -18.92
CA ARG A 60 -7.88 2.05 -18.75
C ARG A 60 -7.43 1.89 -17.31
N THR A 61 -8.22 2.32 -16.33
CA THR A 61 -7.87 2.15 -14.90
C THR A 61 -7.66 0.69 -14.52
N ARG A 62 -8.41 -0.25 -15.10
CA ARG A 62 -8.19 -1.69 -14.88
C ARG A 62 -6.96 -2.22 -15.61
N GLU A 63 -6.67 -1.74 -16.82
CA GLU A 63 -5.44 -2.08 -17.56
C GLU A 63 -4.20 -1.59 -16.80
N ILE A 64 -4.20 -0.36 -16.27
CA ILE A 64 -3.12 0.20 -15.44
C ILE A 64 -2.92 -0.65 -14.18
N VAL A 65 -3.99 -0.96 -13.45
CA VAL A 65 -3.91 -1.78 -12.22
C VAL A 65 -3.45 -3.20 -12.53
N ALA A 66 -3.96 -3.83 -13.60
CA ALA A 66 -3.54 -5.15 -14.02
C ALA A 66 -2.06 -5.18 -14.44
N GLN A 67 -1.60 -4.17 -15.18
CA GLN A 67 -0.21 -4.05 -15.61
C GLN A 67 0.73 -3.81 -14.43
N ALA A 68 0.36 -2.93 -13.48
CA ALA A 68 1.10 -2.72 -12.24
C ALA A 68 1.15 -3.96 -11.34
N VAL A 69 0.06 -4.73 -11.25
CA VAL A 69 0.04 -6.00 -10.51
C VAL A 69 0.88 -7.06 -11.25
N SER A 70 0.85 -7.10 -12.57
CA SER A 70 1.63 -8.07 -13.37
C SER A 70 3.15 -7.86 -13.29
N SER A 71 3.60 -6.65 -12.95
CA SER A 71 5.01 -6.32 -12.72
C SER A 71 5.47 -6.50 -11.27
N ILE A 72 4.55 -6.86 -10.35
CA ILE A 72 4.86 -7.20 -8.95
C ILE A 72 4.97 -8.73 -8.84
N GLY A 73 6.19 -9.25 -8.81
CA GLY A 73 6.46 -10.68 -8.63
C GLY A 73 6.47 -11.12 -7.17
N SER A 74 6.68 -10.19 -6.22
CA SER A 74 6.74 -10.50 -4.78
C SER A 74 6.08 -9.43 -3.89
N LYS A 75 5.73 -9.82 -2.67
CA LYS A 75 5.23 -8.90 -1.62
C LYS A 75 6.21 -7.74 -1.36
N ARG A 76 7.52 -8.03 -1.40
CA ARG A 76 8.61 -7.04 -1.25
C ARG A 76 8.57 -6.01 -2.37
N GLU A 77 8.47 -6.44 -3.62
CA GLU A 77 8.33 -5.54 -4.77
C GLU A 77 7.06 -4.68 -4.64
N GLY A 78 5.94 -5.26 -4.22
CA GLY A 78 4.70 -4.51 -3.95
C GLY A 78 4.85 -3.42 -2.88
N GLN A 79 5.65 -3.67 -1.84
CA GLN A 79 5.99 -2.66 -0.82
C GLN A 79 6.97 -1.59 -1.35
N GLN A 80 7.93 -1.95 -2.21
CA GLN A 80 8.82 -0.98 -2.89
C GLN A 80 8.01 -0.04 -3.79
N TYR A 81 7.10 -0.60 -4.60
CA TYR A 81 6.09 0.13 -5.37
C TYR A 81 5.34 1.14 -4.48
N LEU A 82 4.70 0.67 -3.39
CA LEU A 82 3.93 1.54 -2.49
C LEU A 82 4.77 2.64 -1.81
N LYS A 83 6.04 2.35 -1.46
CA LYS A 83 6.96 3.34 -0.86
C LYS A 83 7.29 4.47 -1.84
N LEU A 84 7.53 4.14 -3.11
CA LEU A 84 7.76 5.13 -4.17
C LEU A 84 6.53 6.02 -4.41
N PHE A 85 5.33 5.45 -4.36
CA PHE A 85 4.08 6.22 -4.53
C PHE A 85 3.69 7.11 -3.33
N THR A 86 4.07 6.73 -2.11
CA THR A 86 3.67 7.44 -0.89
C THR A 86 4.69 8.46 -0.40
N SER A 87 5.97 8.30 -0.75
CA SER A 87 7.08 9.10 -0.19
C SER A 87 7.61 10.19 -1.12
N VAL A 88 7.34 10.12 -2.43
CA VAL A 88 8.11 10.88 -3.43
C VAL A 88 7.29 12.01 -4.03
N SER A 89 7.76 13.25 -3.87
CA SER A 89 7.29 14.39 -4.68
C SER A 89 7.61 14.11 -6.15
N SER A 90 6.61 14.17 -7.03
CA SER A 90 6.72 13.80 -8.47
C SER A 90 7.93 14.40 -9.20
N GLN A 91 8.37 15.60 -8.79
CA GLN A 91 9.56 16.30 -9.29
C GLN A 91 10.89 15.55 -9.11
N LYS A 92 11.00 14.67 -8.10
CA LYS A 92 12.22 13.88 -7.78
C LYS A 92 12.13 12.40 -8.19
N PHE A 93 11.13 12.03 -9.01
CA PHE A 93 10.90 10.63 -9.37
C PHE A 93 12.05 10.03 -10.20
N ALA A 94 12.18 10.46 -11.47
CA ALA A 94 13.19 9.92 -12.37
C ALA A 94 13.66 10.91 -13.45
N VAL A 95 14.92 10.80 -13.85
CA VAL A 95 15.46 11.37 -15.09
C VAL A 95 15.71 10.22 -16.06
N ILE A 96 15.10 10.26 -17.24
CA ILE A 96 15.18 9.18 -18.24
C ILE A 96 15.88 9.71 -19.49
N LYS A 97 17.09 9.19 -19.76
CA LYS A 97 17.82 9.41 -21.01
C LYS A 97 17.41 8.37 -22.03
N VAL A 98 16.80 8.82 -23.13
CA VAL A 98 16.42 7.99 -24.28
C VAL A 98 17.51 8.06 -25.34
N GLY A 99 18.07 6.91 -25.71
CA GLY A 99 19.01 6.82 -26.84
C GLY A 99 18.30 6.95 -28.19
N GLY A 100 18.89 7.67 -29.15
CA GLY A 100 18.22 8.00 -30.42
C GLY A 100 17.65 6.81 -31.19
N ALA A 101 18.37 5.68 -31.25
CA ALA A 101 17.86 4.46 -31.89
C ALA A 101 16.48 4.02 -31.34
N VAL A 102 16.23 4.21 -30.04
CA VAL A 102 14.94 3.89 -29.40
C VAL A 102 13.80 4.73 -30.01
N ILE A 103 14.04 6.00 -30.35
CA ILE A 103 13.04 6.88 -30.99
C ILE A 103 12.83 6.52 -32.46
N SER A 104 13.83 5.95 -33.15
CA SER A 104 13.66 5.40 -34.50
C SER A 104 12.90 4.08 -34.50
N ASP A 105 13.33 3.12 -33.68
CA ASP A 105 13.06 1.70 -33.89
C ASP A 105 12.11 1.09 -32.84
N MET A 106 11.94 1.74 -31.68
CA MET A 106 11.17 1.24 -30.53
C MET A 106 10.19 2.28 -29.94
N LEU A 107 9.78 3.27 -30.74
CA LEU A 107 9.02 4.44 -30.26
C LEU A 107 7.69 4.05 -29.60
N ASP A 108 6.92 3.15 -30.21
CA ASP A 108 5.64 2.67 -29.65
C ASP A 108 5.81 1.98 -28.29
N GLU A 109 6.87 1.21 -28.12
CA GLU A 109 7.18 0.49 -26.89
C GLU A 109 7.57 1.48 -25.78
N LEU A 110 8.41 2.46 -26.10
CA LEU A 110 8.76 3.55 -25.19
C LEU A 110 7.51 4.35 -24.78
N CYS A 111 6.69 4.78 -25.73
CA CYS A 111 5.53 5.63 -25.44
C CYS A 111 4.46 4.91 -24.60
N ARG A 112 4.25 3.60 -24.78
CA ARG A 112 3.37 2.80 -23.91
C ARG A 112 3.90 2.69 -22.47
N ASN A 113 5.21 2.50 -22.30
CA ASN A 113 5.80 2.45 -20.97
C ASN A 113 5.78 3.82 -20.27
N LEU A 114 5.96 4.92 -21.01
CA LEU A 114 5.82 6.29 -20.49
C LEU A 114 4.36 6.66 -20.16
N LEU A 115 3.39 6.22 -20.97
CA LEU A 115 1.96 6.37 -20.69
C LEU A 115 1.60 5.76 -19.33
N PHE A 116 2.05 4.54 -19.05
CA PHE A 116 1.80 3.86 -17.78
C PHE A 116 2.32 4.67 -16.57
N LEU A 117 3.54 5.23 -16.66
CA LEU A 117 4.08 6.08 -15.59
C LEU A 117 3.23 7.36 -15.40
N TYR A 118 2.83 7.99 -16.50
CA TYR A 118 1.97 9.18 -16.49
C TYR A 118 0.59 8.90 -15.88
N GLU A 119 -0.04 7.77 -16.23
CA GLU A 119 -1.36 7.38 -15.71
C GLU A 119 -1.31 7.00 -14.22
N LEU A 120 -0.15 6.61 -13.71
CA LEU A 120 0.13 6.45 -12.28
C LEU A 120 0.47 7.77 -11.55
N GLY A 121 0.46 8.92 -12.25
CA GLY A 121 0.76 10.24 -11.69
C GLY A 121 2.26 10.52 -11.51
N LEU A 122 3.12 9.75 -12.18
CA LEU A 122 4.57 9.93 -12.15
C LEU A 122 5.05 10.66 -13.40
N PHE A 123 5.81 11.73 -13.20
CA PHE A 123 6.23 12.64 -14.26
C PHE A 123 7.76 12.59 -14.42
N PRO A 124 8.31 11.54 -15.04
CA PRO A 124 9.74 11.47 -15.32
C PRO A 124 10.18 12.61 -16.23
N VAL A 125 11.39 13.12 -16.00
CA VAL A 125 12.03 14.12 -16.86
C VAL A 125 12.72 13.39 -18.00
N ILE A 126 12.20 13.53 -19.22
CA ILE A 126 12.72 12.82 -20.39
C ILE A 126 13.73 13.71 -21.10
N ILE A 127 14.94 13.19 -21.33
CA ILE A 127 15.92 13.79 -22.23
C ILE A 127 16.27 12.81 -23.35
N HIS A 128 16.37 13.29 -24.58
CA HIS A 128 16.76 12.45 -25.71
C HIS A 128 17.93 13.02 -26.52
N GLY A 129 18.59 12.12 -27.25
CA GLY A 129 19.57 12.47 -28.27
C GLY A 129 19.28 11.73 -29.58
N ALA A 130 19.86 12.17 -30.70
CA ALA A 130 19.58 11.68 -32.05
C ALA A 130 20.86 11.23 -32.79
N GLY A 131 21.82 10.62 -32.08
CA GLY A 131 23.18 10.35 -32.59
C GLY A 131 23.25 9.54 -33.90
N PRO A 132 22.59 8.37 -34.01
CA PRO A 132 22.57 7.57 -35.24
C PRO A 132 21.89 8.28 -36.41
N GLN A 133 20.78 8.99 -36.15
CA GLN A 133 20.05 9.77 -37.14
C GLN A 133 20.89 10.93 -37.66
N LEU A 134 21.61 11.63 -36.77
CA LEU A 134 22.47 12.76 -37.12
C LEU A 134 23.60 12.33 -38.06
N ASN A 135 24.16 11.13 -37.89
CA ASN A 135 25.15 10.61 -38.84
C ASN A 135 24.56 10.43 -40.25
N LYS A 136 23.32 9.91 -40.36
CA LYS A 136 22.62 9.72 -41.65
C LYS A 136 22.27 11.06 -42.31
N GLU A 137 21.72 12.00 -41.57
CA GLU A 137 21.35 13.33 -42.06
C GLU A 137 22.56 14.17 -42.50
N LEU A 138 23.70 14.08 -41.77
CA LEU A 138 24.93 14.76 -42.17
C LEU A 138 25.48 14.18 -43.48
N GLN A 139 25.51 12.86 -43.63
CA GLN A 139 25.91 12.21 -44.88
C GLN A 139 25.00 12.63 -46.04
N ALA A 140 23.68 12.65 -45.84
CA ALA A 140 22.72 13.14 -46.85
C ALA A 140 22.92 14.63 -47.21
N ALA A 141 23.34 15.46 -46.25
CA ALA A 141 23.69 16.87 -46.44
C ALA A 141 25.10 17.11 -47.00
N GLY A 142 25.85 16.05 -47.36
CA GLY A 142 27.23 16.13 -47.83
C GLY A 142 28.18 16.69 -46.77
N VAL A 143 28.05 16.25 -45.52
CA VAL A 143 28.92 16.58 -44.38
C VAL A 143 29.41 15.28 -43.76
N GLU A 144 30.73 15.06 -43.77
CA GLU A 144 31.29 13.90 -43.08
C GLU A 144 31.28 14.11 -41.55
N PRO A 145 30.71 13.17 -40.77
CA PRO A 145 30.77 13.21 -39.32
C PRO A 145 32.21 13.10 -38.80
N ARG A 146 32.73 14.17 -38.19
CA ARG A 146 34.06 14.19 -37.56
C ARG A 146 33.95 14.03 -36.05
N PHE A 147 34.81 13.18 -35.49
CA PHE A 147 34.90 12.90 -34.06
C PHE A 147 36.35 13.05 -33.59
N ASP A 148 36.52 13.57 -32.39
CA ASP A 148 37.80 13.74 -31.71
C ASP A 148 37.57 13.47 -30.21
N GLU A 149 38.39 12.60 -29.61
CA GLU A 149 38.18 12.06 -28.24
C GLU A 149 36.75 11.50 -27.97
N GLY A 150 36.03 11.08 -29.02
CA GLY A 150 34.64 10.62 -28.95
C GLY A 150 33.59 11.74 -28.96
N ILE A 151 34.01 13.00 -28.90
CA ILE A 151 33.17 14.19 -29.05
C ILE A 151 33.00 14.51 -30.54
N ARG A 152 31.78 14.88 -30.96
CA ARG A 152 31.49 15.29 -32.34
C ARG A 152 31.91 16.75 -32.55
N ILE A 153 32.89 16.99 -33.42
CA ILE A 153 33.23 18.35 -33.87
C ILE A 153 31.99 18.93 -34.56
N THR A 154 31.46 20.04 -34.03
CA THR A 154 30.18 20.59 -34.46
C THR A 154 30.39 21.96 -35.07
N ASP A 155 30.52 22.03 -36.40
CA ASP A 155 30.56 23.30 -37.13
C ASP A 155 29.16 23.91 -37.32
N ALA A 156 29.07 25.13 -37.87
CA ALA A 156 27.79 25.83 -38.04
C ALA A 156 26.80 25.08 -38.96
N LYS A 157 27.29 24.36 -39.98
CA LYS A 157 26.45 23.56 -40.89
C LYS A 157 25.92 22.32 -40.16
N THR A 158 26.79 21.66 -39.41
CA THR A 158 26.50 20.50 -38.55
C THR A 158 25.49 20.86 -37.47
N LEU A 159 25.65 22.01 -36.79
CA LEU A 159 24.72 22.52 -35.79
C LEU A 159 23.33 22.80 -36.40
N GLY A 160 23.27 23.37 -37.61
CA GLY A 160 22.01 23.61 -38.32
C GLY A 160 21.24 22.31 -38.62
N VAL A 161 21.94 21.27 -39.09
CA VAL A 161 21.35 19.93 -39.31
C VAL A 161 20.92 19.31 -37.97
N ALA A 162 21.79 19.35 -36.95
CA ALA A 162 21.51 18.79 -35.63
C ALA A 162 20.28 19.44 -34.98
N ARG A 163 20.17 20.77 -35.00
CA ARG A 163 19.02 21.50 -34.46
C ARG A 163 17.71 21.08 -35.13
N LYS A 164 17.69 21.02 -36.46
CA LYS A 164 16.51 20.61 -37.23
C LYS A 164 16.08 19.18 -36.85
N LEU A 165 17.04 18.26 -36.78
CA LEU A 165 16.81 16.87 -36.42
C LEU A 165 16.33 16.70 -34.98
N PHE A 166 16.98 17.33 -33.99
CA PHE A 166 16.57 17.24 -32.58
C PHE A 166 15.16 17.74 -32.36
N LEU A 167 14.75 18.83 -33.02
CA LEU A 167 13.37 19.32 -32.96
C LEU A 167 12.38 18.37 -33.64
N ALA A 168 12.77 17.72 -34.75
CA ALA A 168 11.92 16.74 -35.44
C ALA A 168 11.72 15.45 -34.61
N GLU A 169 12.79 14.87 -34.04
CA GLU A 169 12.69 13.69 -33.17
C GLU A 169 11.98 14.02 -31.85
N ASN A 170 12.14 15.23 -31.32
CA ASN A 170 11.36 15.68 -30.16
C ASN A 170 9.87 15.73 -30.48
N LEU A 171 9.49 16.35 -31.61
CA LEU A 171 8.10 16.45 -32.04
C LEU A 171 7.51 15.06 -32.28
N LYS A 172 8.24 14.17 -32.94
CA LYS A 172 7.86 12.77 -33.15
C LYS A 172 7.55 12.04 -31.83
N LEU A 173 8.34 12.28 -30.79
CA LEU A 173 8.11 11.71 -29.45
C LEU A 173 6.90 12.35 -28.75
N THR A 174 6.76 13.69 -28.79
CA THR A 174 5.62 14.38 -28.14
C THR A 174 4.30 14.08 -28.82
N ASP A 175 4.26 14.05 -30.15
CA ASP A 175 3.06 13.75 -30.93
C ASP A 175 2.58 12.32 -30.65
N ARG A 176 3.50 11.35 -30.61
CA ARG A 176 3.16 9.95 -30.31
C ARG A 176 2.67 9.75 -28.88
N LEU A 177 3.14 10.55 -27.93
CA LEU A 177 2.66 10.57 -26.55
C LEU A 177 1.28 11.24 -26.44
N ASP A 178 1.05 12.34 -27.16
CA ASP A 178 -0.26 13.04 -27.21
C ASP A 178 -1.35 12.17 -27.86
N GLU A 179 -1.03 11.41 -28.92
CA GLU A 179 -1.91 10.39 -29.52
C GLU A 179 -2.37 9.31 -28.52
N LEU A 180 -1.57 9.03 -27.49
CA LEU A 180 -1.92 8.09 -26.42
C LEU A 180 -2.68 8.76 -25.26
N GLY A 181 -2.75 10.10 -25.24
CA GLY A 181 -3.37 10.91 -24.19
C GLY A 181 -2.42 11.39 -23.09
N VAL A 182 -1.10 11.26 -23.27
CA VAL A 182 -0.10 11.77 -22.32
C VAL A 182 0.10 13.26 -22.55
N GLN A 183 -0.19 14.08 -21.53
CA GLN A 183 0.10 15.51 -21.60
C GLN A 183 1.62 15.72 -21.48
N THR A 184 2.25 16.14 -22.58
CA THR A 184 3.68 16.44 -22.64
C THR A 184 3.95 17.93 -22.80
N ARG A 185 5.14 18.38 -22.38
CA ARG A 185 5.63 19.73 -22.66
C ARG A 185 7.07 19.65 -23.15
N SER A 186 7.29 20.06 -24.40
CA SER A 186 8.64 20.29 -24.91
C SER A 186 9.26 21.48 -24.18
N LEU A 187 10.47 21.30 -23.65
CA LEU A 187 11.24 22.37 -23.00
C LEU A 187 12.52 22.65 -23.78
N HIS A 188 12.76 23.94 -24.06
CA HIS A 188 13.95 24.48 -24.71
C HIS A 188 14.57 25.55 -23.80
N GLY A 189 15.85 25.90 -24.01
CA GLY A 189 16.56 26.84 -23.13
C GLY A 189 16.75 26.37 -21.68
N VAL A 190 16.60 25.06 -21.41
CA VAL A 190 16.79 24.50 -20.06
C VAL A 190 18.27 24.50 -19.65
N PHE A 191 19.16 24.23 -20.59
CA PHE A 191 20.60 24.17 -20.35
C PHE A 191 21.27 25.47 -20.75
N THR A 192 21.90 26.14 -19.78
CA THR A 192 22.89 27.19 -20.08
C THR A 192 24.28 26.54 -20.18
N ALA A 193 25.05 26.91 -21.19
CA ALA A 193 26.38 26.34 -21.42
C ALA A 193 27.39 27.37 -21.93
N GLU A 194 28.67 27.11 -21.66
CA GLU A 194 29.80 27.77 -22.29
C GLU A 194 30.41 26.88 -23.38
N TYR A 195 31.26 27.43 -24.25
CA TYR A 195 32.02 26.63 -25.21
C TYR A 195 32.94 25.66 -24.47
N LEU A 196 32.86 24.36 -24.76
CA LEU A 196 33.71 23.35 -24.14
C LEU A 196 35.19 23.52 -24.57
N ASP A 197 35.39 23.60 -25.88
CA ASP A 197 36.59 24.14 -26.53
C ASP A 197 36.16 24.64 -27.91
N LYS A 198 36.29 25.95 -28.12
CA LYS A 198 35.80 26.61 -29.35
C LYS A 198 36.74 26.39 -30.54
N GLU A 199 38.03 26.17 -30.30
CA GLU A 199 39.02 25.96 -31.36
C GLU A 199 39.03 24.48 -31.77
N ARG A 200 38.95 23.57 -30.80
CA ARG A 200 39.00 22.13 -30.99
C ARG A 200 37.66 21.52 -31.45
N TRP A 201 36.56 21.84 -30.77
CA TRP A 201 35.26 21.19 -30.98
C TRP A 201 34.16 22.12 -31.52
N GLN A 202 34.44 23.41 -31.61
CA GLN A 202 33.57 24.45 -32.18
C GLN A 202 32.26 24.63 -31.40
N TYR A 203 31.07 24.42 -31.98
CA TYR A 203 29.78 24.66 -31.32
C TYR A 203 29.37 23.51 -30.39
N VAL A 204 30.28 23.07 -29.52
CA VAL A 204 30.05 22.07 -28.47
C VAL A 204 30.09 22.76 -27.11
N GLY A 205 29.11 22.45 -26.25
CA GLY A 205 28.88 23.12 -24.98
C GLY A 205 29.26 22.31 -23.75
N LYS A 206 29.80 22.99 -22.74
CA LYS A 206 29.89 22.54 -21.35
C LYS A 206 28.75 23.20 -20.57
N ILE A 207 27.83 22.42 -20.04
CA ILE A 207 26.71 22.95 -19.22
C ILE A 207 27.28 23.62 -17.97
N THR A 208 26.76 24.81 -17.67
CA THR A 208 27.10 25.61 -16.48
C THR A 208 25.90 25.84 -15.56
N ASN A 209 24.68 25.77 -16.07
CA ASN A 209 23.45 25.91 -15.30
C ASN A 209 22.27 25.15 -15.93
N VAL A 210 21.31 24.73 -15.10
CA VAL A 210 20.09 24.03 -15.49
C VAL A 210 18.88 24.77 -14.92
N ASN A 211 17.96 25.20 -15.78
CA ASN A 211 16.72 25.88 -15.37
C ASN A 211 15.72 24.89 -14.77
N ARG A 212 15.91 24.60 -13.48
CA ARG A 212 15.05 23.73 -12.67
C ARG A 212 13.61 24.22 -12.57
N GLU A 213 13.40 25.53 -12.47
CA GLU A 213 12.07 26.14 -12.31
C GLU A 213 11.13 25.84 -13.49
N ALA A 214 11.67 25.82 -14.72
CA ALA A 214 10.91 25.45 -15.92
C ALA A 214 10.41 24.00 -15.90
N ILE A 215 11.22 23.07 -15.38
CA ILE A 215 10.90 21.65 -15.24
C ILE A 215 9.82 21.46 -14.16
N GLU A 216 10.01 22.05 -12.98
CA GLU A 216 9.05 21.97 -11.87
C GLU A 216 7.69 22.58 -12.25
N LYS A 217 7.66 23.72 -12.97
CA LYS A 217 6.42 24.32 -13.51
C LYS A 217 5.73 23.45 -14.57
N SER A 218 6.45 22.57 -15.26
CA SER A 218 5.84 21.56 -16.15
C SER A 218 5.15 20.48 -15.33
N ILE A 219 5.88 19.87 -14.40
CA ILE A 219 5.40 18.76 -13.57
C ILE A 219 4.22 19.19 -12.69
N ASN A 220 4.29 20.36 -12.05
CA ASN A 220 3.21 20.90 -11.22
C ASN A 220 1.94 21.23 -12.01
N ALA A 221 2.05 21.44 -13.33
CA ALA A 221 0.91 21.64 -14.22
C ALA A 221 0.39 20.33 -14.84
N GLY A 222 0.94 19.17 -14.45
CA GLY A 222 0.54 17.86 -14.96
C GLY A 222 1.13 17.50 -16.33
N TYR A 223 2.21 18.15 -16.77
CA TYR A 223 2.85 17.88 -18.06
C TYR A 223 4.19 17.16 -17.88
N MET A 224 4.36 16.01 -18.53
CA MET A 224 5.64 15.31 -18.63
C MET A 224 6.64 16.16 -19.44
N PRO A 225 7.77 16.61 -18.85
CA PRO A 225 8.72 17.46 -19.54
C PRO A 225 9.63 16.64 -20.46
N ILE A 226 9.68 17.01 -21.74
CA ILE A 226 10.52 16.40 -22.78
C ILE A 226 11.59 17.40 -23.23
N LEU A 227 12.86 17.02 -23.13
CA LEU A 227 14.02 17.88 -23.38
C LEU A 227 14.91 17.33 -24.50
N THR A 228 15.44 18.23 -25.33
CA THR A 228 16.54 17.95 -26.27
C THR A 228 17.90 18.21 -25.60
N SER A 229 18.95 17.47 -25.96
CA SER A 229 20.33 17.71 -25.48
C SER A 229 21.04 18.91 -26.14
N MET A 230 20.33 20.03 -26.31
CA MET A 230 20.90 21.30 -26.80
C MET A 230 20.96 22.31 -25.66
N ALA A 231 22.03 23.10 -25.63
CA ALA A 231 22.23 24.17 -24.65
C ALA A 231 22.40 25.52 -25.33
N GLU A 232 22.25 26.59 -24.55
CA GLU A 232 22.35 27.98 -25.02
C GLU A 232 23.40 28.73 -24.19
N THR A 233 24.21 29.57 -24.83
CA THR A 233 25.05 30.54 -24.13
C THR A 233 24.21 31.65 -23.52
N VAL A 234 24.79 32.43 -22.61
CA VAL A 234 24.11 33.59 -21.99
C VAL A 234 23.70 34.65 -23.04
N ASP A 235 24.40 34.73 -24.19
CA ASP A 235 24.02 35.56 -25.34
C ASP A 235 23.10 34.86 -26.37
N GLY A 236 22.54 33.69 -26.03
CA GLY A 236 21.52 32.99 -26.82
C GLY A 236 22.02 32.18 -28.01
N ARG A 237 23.30 31.80 -28.05
CA ARG A 237 23.84 30.92 -29.11
C ARG A 237 23.62 29.47 -28.75
N LEU A 238 23.10 28.70 -29.69
CA LEU A 238 22.95 27.25 -29.52
C LEU A 238 24.30 26.54 -29.57
N LEU A 239 24.47 25.57 -28.67
CA LEU A 239 25.58 24.65 -28.57
C LEU A 239 25.06 23.20 -28.50
N ASN A 240 25.77 22.30 -29.15
CA ASN A 240 25.52 20.87 -29.09
C ASN A 240 26.12 20.28 -27.79
N VAL A 241 25.37 19.43 -27.08
CA VAL A 241 25.84 18.77 -25.86
C VAL A 241 25.58 17.26 -25.95
N ASN A 242 26.48 16.45 -25.40
CA ASN A 242 26.27 15.02 -25.28
C ASN A 242 25.04 14.74 -24.39
N ALA A 243 24.08 13.97 -24.89
CA ALA A 243 22.86 13.63 -24.17
C ALA A 243 23.11 12.87 -22.84
N ASP A 244 24.20 12.11 -22.73
CA ASP A 244 24.55 11.44 -21.47
C ASP A 244 25.10 12.43 -20.42
N VAL A 245 25.88 13.43 -20.85
CA VAL A 245 26.34 14.55 -19.99
C VAL A 245 25.17 15.43 -19.57
N ALA A 246 24.27 15.77 -20.51
CA ALA A 246 23.09 16.56 -20.21
C ALA A 246 22.12 15.83 -19.26
N ALA A 247 22.00 14.49 -19.36
CA ALA A 247 21.26 13.68 -18.40
C ALA A 247 21.92 13.66 -17.00
N ALA A 248 23.25 13.60 -16.94
CA ALA A 248 23.98 13.68 -15.69
C ALA A 248 23.77 15.04 -14.99
N GLU A 249 23.87 16.16 -15.71
CA GLU A 249 23.66 17.49 -15.12
C GLU A 249 22.20 17.77 -14.72
N LEU A 250 21.20 17.21 -15.44
CA LEU A 250 19.81 17.16 -14.94
C LEU A 250 19.73 16.38 -13.63
N ALA A 251 20.35 15.20 -13.55
CA ALA A 251 20.31 14.37 -12.35
C ALA A 251 20.99 15.06 -11.15
N ARG A 252 22.16 15.69 -11.34
CA ARG A 252 22.83 16.50 -10.29
C ARG A 252 21.95 17.66 -9.80
N THR A 253 21.18 18.28 -10.69
CA THR A 253 20.31 19.44 -10.34
C THR A 253 18.99 19.04 -9.65
N LEU A 254 18.42 17.89 -10.04
CA LEU A 254 17.10 17.44 -9.58
C LEU A 254 17.16 16.44 -8.43
N GLU A 255 18.29 15.76 -8.23
CA GLU A 255 18.50 14.69 -7.25
C GLU A 255 17.40 13.59 -7.32
N PRO A 256 17.19 12.95 -8.49
CA PRO A 256 16.15 11.94 -8.65
C PRO A 256 16.52 10.64 -7.93
N LEU A 257 15.50 9.83 -7.57
CA LEU A 257 15.73 8.49 -7.03
C LEU A 257 16.25 7.51 -8.11
N LYS A 258 15.78 7.66 -9.34
CA LYS A 258 16.17 6.81 -10.48
C LYS A 258 16.71 7.66 -11.64
N VAL A 259 17.88 7.32 -12.15
CA VAL A 259 18.42 7.83 -13.42
C VAL A 259 18.44 6.67 -14.41
N VAL A 260 17.70 6.75 -15.51
CA VAL A 260 17.49 5.60 -16.40
C VAL A 260 18.04 5.88 -17.79
N TYR A 261 18.97 5.05 -18.25
CA TYR A 261 19.52 5.08 -19.60
C TYR A 261 18.85 4.00 -20.46
N VAL A 262 17.86 4.40 -21.25
CA VAL A 262 17.10 3.51 -22.14
C VAL A 262 17.86 3.28 -23.45
N SER A 263 18.08 2.01 -23.80
CA SER A 263 18.86 1.60 -24.96
C SER A 263 18.37 0.27 -25.53
N GLU A 264 18.56 0.06 -26.83
CA GLU A 264 18.22 -1.17 -27.56
C GLU A 264 18.85 -2.44 -26.94
N LYS A 265 20.09 -2.33 -26.43
CA LYS A 265 20.84 -3.47 -25.88
C LYS A 265 20.33 -3.96 -24.52
N GLY A 266 19.76 -3.09 -23.70
CA GLY A 266 19.10 -3.53 -22.45
C GLY A 266 19.96 -3.80 -21.23
N GLY A 267 21.22 -3.36 -21.21
CA GLY A 267 22.12 -3.57 -20.07
C GLY A 267 23.59 -3.53 -20.45
N LEU A 268 24.43 -3.60 -19.42
CA LEU A 268 25.85 -3.87 -19.53
C LEU A 268 26.07 -5.38 -19.50
N HIS A 269 27.09 -5.83 -20.22
CA HIS A 269 27.39 -7.25 -20.40
C HIS A 269 28.85 -7.51 -20.02
N ASP A 270 29.12 -8.68 -19.43
CA ASP A 270 30.48 -9.19 -19.19
C ASP A 270 31.12 -9.68 -20.50
N ASP A 271 32.37 -10.15 -20.45
CA ASP A 271 33.06 -10.66 -21.65
C ASP A 271 32.53 -12.01 -22.15
N ASN A 272 31.80 -12.76 -21.31
CA ASN A 272 31.12 -13.98 -21.72
C ASN A 272 29.80 -13.68 -22.46
N GLY A 273 29.40 -12.40 -22.53
CA GLY A 273 28.12 -11.96 -23.09
C GLY A 273 26.95 -12.08 -22.12
N ASN A 274 27.19 -12.38 -20.84
CA ASN A 274 26.16 -12.41 -19.82
C ASN A 274 25.80 -10.98 -19.39
N LYS A 275 24.51 -10.71 -19.19
CA LYS A 275 24.05 -9.43 -18.66
C LYS A 275 24.41 -9.29 -17.19
N ILE A 276 25.06 -8.18 -16.82
CA ILE A 276 25.32 -7.82 -15.42
C ILE A 276 24.01 -7.29 -14.83
N SER A 277 23.46 -7.94 -13.81
CA SER A 277 22.18 -7.54 -13.21
C SER A 277 22.31 -6.33 -12.29
N HIS A 278 23.34 -6.30 -11.44
CA HIS A 278 23.62 -5.20 -10.53
C HIS A 278 25.12 -4.93 -10.36
N ILE A 279 25.48 -3.73 -9.91
CA ILE A 279 26.84 -3.30 -9.54
C ILE A 279 26.76 -2.42 -8.28
N ASN A 280 27.47 -2.79 -7.22
CA ASN A 280 27.70 -1.97 -6.03
C ASN A 280 29.06 -1.28 -6.12
N LEU A 281 29.10 0.00 -6.45
CA LEU A 281 30.35 0.72 -6.76
C LEU A 281 31.32 0.79 -5.57
N ASP A 282 30.84 0.96 -4.34
CA ASP A 282 31.70 1.10 -3.14
C ASP A 282 32.45 -0.22 -2.79
N GLU A 283 32.04 -1.36 -3.34
CA GLU A 283 32.66 -2.68 -3.15
C GLU A 283 33.34 -3.22 -4.43
N GLU A 284 32.65 -3.14 -5.58
CA GLU A 284 33.03 -3.86 -6.79
C GLU A 284 33.87 -3.03 -7.77
N TYR A 285 33.88 -1.69 -7.66
CA TYR A 285 34.45 -0.81 -8.71
C TYR A 285 35.94 -1.07 -8.96
N GLU A 286 36.76 -1.16 -7.92
CA GLU A 286 38.20 -1.46 -8.06
C GLU A 286 38.44 -2.84 -8.67
N HIS A 287 37.63 -3.83 -8.26
CA HIS A 287 37.69 -5.18 -8.81
C HIS A 287 37.32 -5.21 -10.30
N LEU A 288 36.30 -4.45 -10.70
CA LEU A 288 35.85 -4.33 -12.10
C LEU A 288 36.88 -3.60 -12.98
N ASP A 289 37.45 -2.48 -12.51
CA ASP A 289 38.48 -1.73 -13.24
C ASP A 289 39.77 -2.55 -13.46
N SER A 290 40.09 -3.47 -12.53
CA SER A 290 41.22 -4.39 -12.66
C SER A 290 41.05 -5.49 -13.71
N LYS A 291 39.84 -5.71 -14.27
CA LYS A 291 39.59 -6.87 -15.16
C LYS A 291 40.05 -6.61 -16.60
N PRO A 292 40.76 -7.57 -17.24
CA PRO A 292 41.20 -7.43 -18.64
C PRO A 292 40.05 -7.20 -19.63
N TRP A 293 38.85 -7.68 -19.29
CA TRP A 293 37.67 -7.57 -20.14
C TRP A 293 36.95 -6.22 -20.08
N TYR A 294 37.43 -5.28 -19.26
CA TYR A 294 36.78 -4.00 -19.05
C TYR A 294 36.99 -3.06 -20.26
N ARG A 295 36.30 -3.39 -21.37
CA ARG A 295 36.41 -2.73 -22.69
C ARG A 295 36.16 -1.24 -22.58
N PHE A 296 36.87 -0.46 -23.39
CA PHE A 296 36.89 1.02 -23.33
C PHE A 296 35.51 1.67 -23.18
N GLY A 297 34.50 1.21 -23.94
CA GLY A 297 33.13 1.76 -23.87
C GLY A 297 32.36 1.39 -22.59
N THR A 298 32.47 0.15 -22.11
CA THR A 298 31.85 -0.28 -20.85
C THR A 298 32.51 0.41 -19.67
N ARG A 299 33.85 0.54 -19.72
CA ARG A 299 34.65 1.28 -18.73
C ARG A 299 34.26 2.73 -18.63
N LEU A 300 34.22 3.45 -19.76
CA LEU A 300 33.87 4.86 -19.77
C LEU A 300 32.49 5.07 -19.14
N LYS A 301 31.50 4.25 -19.53
CA LYS A 301 30.14 4.38 -19.01
C LYS A 301 30.02 4.08 -17.51
N ILE A 302 30.69 3.06 -16.98
CA ILE A 302 30.68 2.79 -15.53
C ILE A 302 31.41 3.89 -14.76
N LYS A 303 32.50 4.44 -15.31
CA LYS A 303 33.21 5.58 -14.72
C LYS A 303 32.34 6.85 -14.66
N GLU A 304 31.69 7.22 -15.77
CA GLU A 304 30.75 8.35 -15.82
C GLU A 304 29.59 8.18 -14.83
N ILE A 305 29.06 6.95 -14.72
CA ILE A 305 28.00 6.61 -13.77
C ILE A 305 28.47 6.69 -12.31
N LYS A 306 29.72 6.30 -12.02
CA LYS A 306 30.33 6.51 -10.70
C LYS A 306 30.48 8.01 -10.39
N GLU A 307 31.07 8.78 -11.30
CA GLU A 307 31.25 10.23 -11.14
C GLU A 307 29.92 10.99 -10.99
N LEU A 308 28.81 10.44 -11.50
CA LEU A 308 27.46 10.92 -11.23
C LEU A 308 27.00 10.52 -9.82
N LEU A 309 26.98 9.22 -9.51
CA LEU A 309 26.48 8.67 -8.25
C LEU A 309 27.26 9.14 -7.02
N ASP A 310 28.56 9.41 -7.14
CA ASP A 310 29.40 10.01 -6.09
C ASP A 310 28.86 11.36 -5.60
N THR A 311 28.12 12.10 -6.45
CA THR A 311 27.52 13.41 -6.12
C THR A 311 26.03 13.34 -5.76
N LEU A 312 25.38 12.19 -5.96
CA LEU A 312 23.97 12.00 -5.64
C LEU A 312 23.82 11.37 -4.23
N PRO A 313 22.64 11.49 -3.60
CA PRO A 313 22.33 10.77 -2.37
C PRO A 313 22.54 9.25 -2.54
N ARG A 314 22.98 8.54 -1.49
CA ARG A 314 23.15 7.06 -1.51
C ARG A 314 21.87 6.30 -1.91
N THR A 315 20.69 6.92 -1.74
CA THR A 315 19.38 6.38 -2.15
C THR A 315 19.13 6.43 -3.66
N SER A 316 19.90 7.22 -4.42
CA SER A 316 19.78 7.32 -5.87
C SER A 316 20.48 6.14 -6.55
N SER A 317 19.90 5.68 -7.65
CA SER A 317 20.45 4.60 -8.47
C SER A 317 20.37 4.93 -9.96
N VAL A 318 21.30 4.38 -10.73
CA VAL A 318 21.37 4.49 -12.19
C VAL A 318 21.03 3.14 -12.79
N ALA A 319 20.14 3.08 -13.78
CA ALA A 319 19.80 1.85 -14.47
C ALA A 319 20.07 1.93 -15.98
N VAL A 320 20.49 0.82 -16.59
CA VAL A 320 20.69 0.70 -18.05
C VAL A 320 19.80 -0.44 -18.58
N ILE A 321 18.78 -0.12 -19.37
CA ILE A 321 17.66 -1.04 -19.67
C ILE A 321 17.09 -0.89 -21.10
N LYS A 322 16.15 -1.77 -21.48
CA LYS A 322 15.27 -1.61 -22.66
C LYS A 322 14.00 -0.84 -22.32
N PRO A 323 13.25 -0.32 -23.32
CA PRO A 323 11.93 0.27 -23.09
C PRO A 323 10.93 -0.70 -22.41
N SER A 324 10.87 -1.97 -22.82
CA SER A 324 10.07 -3.04 -22.19
C SER A 324 10.28 -3.19 -20.69
N ASP A 325 11.50 -2.90 -20.26
CA ASP A 325 12.02 -3.17 -18.92
C ASP A 325 11.82 -1.98 -17.97
N LEU A 326 11.33 -0.84 -18.49
CA LEU A 326 11.21 0.43 -17.78
C LEU A 326 10.31 0.35 -16.54
N GLN A 327 9.22 -0.41 -16.63
CA GLN A 327 8.33 -0.62 -15.49
C GLN A 327 9.03 -1.42 -14.39
N LYS A 328 9.54 -2.60 -14.72
CA LYS A 328 10.19 -3.47 -13.72
C LYS A 328 11.36 -2.76 -13.02
N GLU A 329 12.26 -2.12 -13.77
CA GLU A 329 13.45 -1.46 -13.23
C GLU A 329 13.17 -0.25 -12.32
N LEU A 330 12.12 0.53 -12.62
CA LEU A 330 11.79 1.72 -11.83
C LEU A 330 11.28 1.39 -10.43
N PHE A 331 10.70 0.20 -10.24
CA PHE A 331 9.98 -0.17 -9.02
C PHE A 331 10.47 -1.44 -8.33
N THR A 332 11.34 -2.25 -8.94
CA THR A 332 11.95 -3.44 -8.29
C THR A 332 13.46 -3.31 -8.18
N ASP A 333 14.03 -3.83 -7.08
CA ASP A 333 15.49 -4.02 -6.95
C ASP A 333 16.00 -5.26 -7.69
N SER A 334 15.10 -6.20 -8.03
CA SER A 334 15.43 -7.41 -8.81
C SER A 334 15.94 -7.08 -10.21
N GLY A 335 15.57 -5.90 -10.72
CA GLY A 335 16.06 -5.34 -11.98
C GLY A 335 15.54 -6.07 -13.22
N ALA A 336 15.72 -5.40 -14.35
CA ALA A 336 15.46 -5.94 -15.67
C ALA A 336 16.60 -5.68 -16.65
N GLY A 337 17.45 -4.67 -16.42
CA GLY A 337 18.72 -4.50 -17.13
C GLY A 337 19.92 -4.61 -16.18
N THR A 338 20.72 -3.53 -16.11
CA THR A 338 21.83 -3.38 -15.15
C THR A 338 21.55 -2.23 -14.20
N LEU A 339 21.37 -2.54 -12.91
CA LEU A 339 21.19 -1.58 -11.83
C LEU A 339 22.54 -1.22 -11.19
N ILE A 340 22.92 0.05 -11.21
CA ILE A 340 24.17 0.55 -10.64
C ILE A 340 23.84 1.51 -9.50
N ARG A 341 24.44 1.25 -8.35
CA ARG A 341 24.30 2.07 -7.14
C ARG A 341 25.65 2.18 -6.45
N ARG A 342 25.80 3.13 -5.54
CA ARG A 342 26.95 3.12 -4.62
C ARG A 342 26.96 1.84 -3.78
N GLY A 343 25.79 1.49 -3.25
CA GLY A 343 25.67 0.41 -2.27
C GLY A 343 26.29 0.83 -0.94
N ASP A 344 26.31 -0.10 0.00
CA ASP A 344 26.97 0.06 1.29
C ASP A 344 28.02 -1.05 1.41
N LYS A 345 29.23 -0.68 1.87
CA LYS A 345 30.33 -1.63 2.00
C LYS A 345 30.04 -2.56 3.18
N ILE A 346 29.99 -3.86 2.92
CA ILE A 346 29.81 -4.86 3.98
C ILE A 346 31.12 -4.94 4.78
N GLN A 347 31.02 -4.68 6.07
CA GLN A 347 32.09 -4.84 7.04
C GLN A 347 32.00 -6.25 7.64
N LYS A 348 33.17 -6.82 7.95
CA LYS A 348 33.29 -8.10 8.65
C LYS A 348 34.20 -7.93 9.86
N VAL A 349 33.76 -8.45 11.01
CA VAL A 349 34.53 -8.55 12.24
C VAL A 349 34.47 -9.98 12.78
N ASN A 350 35.47 -10.40 13.55
CA ASN A 350 35.60 -11.79 14.03
C ASN A 350 35.37 -11.94 15.55
N SER A 351 35.06 -10.83 16.22
CA SER A 351 34.71 -10.75 17.64
C SER A 351 33.73 -9.61 17.89
N ILE A 352 33.08 -9.58 19.06
CA ILE A 352 32.22 -8.45 19.46
C ILE A 352 33.06 -7.20 19.75
N ASP A 353 34.25 -7.35 20.33
CA ASP A 353 35.09 -6.21 20.75
C ASP A 353 35.59 -5.37 19.54
N GLU A 354 35.65 -5.98 18.34
CA GLU A 354 35.98 -5.32 17.07
C GLU A 354 34.89 -4.33 16.57
N PHE A 355 33.67 -4.33 17.14
CA PHE A 355 32.62 -3.37 16.74
C PHE A 355 32.87 -1.93 17.25
N GLY A 356 33.59 -1.77 18.36
CA GLY A 356 33.97 -0.47 18.94
C GLY A 356 32.87 0.38 19.59
N ASP A 357 31.58 0.04 19.41
CA ASP A 357 30.43 0.74 19.98
C ASP A 357 29.34 -0.27 20.40
N ASP A 358 29.42 -0.73 21.65
CA ASP A 358 28.51 -1.74 22.22
C ASP A 358 27.08 -1.22 22.36
N GLU A 359 26.90 0.06 22.71
CA GLU A 359 25.57 0.67 22.89
C GLU A 359 24.80 0.73 21.56
N LYS A 360 25.50 1.03 20.46
CA LYS A 360 24.93 0.96 19.12
C LYS A 360 24.58 -0.47 18.71
N LEU A 361 25.42 -1.45 19.04
CA LEU A 361 25.12 -2.88 18.80
C LEU A 361 23.88 -3.35 19.57
N LYS A 362 23.76 -2.99 20.86
CA LYS A 362 22.55 -3.23 21.67
C LYS A 362 21.32 -2.62 21.02
N ALA A 363 21.37 -1.34 20.68
CA ALA A 363 20.25 -0.63 20.06
C ALA A 363 19.78 -1.30 18.76
N ILE A 364 20.70 -1.83 17.94
CA ILE A 364 20.36 -2.58 16.71
C ILE A 364 19.63 -3.89 17.02
N LEU A 365 20.10 -4.63 18.03
CA LEU A 365 19.53 -5.92 18.43
C LEU A 365 18.16 -5.79 19.14
N VAL A 366 17.91 -4.67 19.81
CA VAL A 366 16.66 -4.36 20.52
C VAL A 366 15.59 -3.75 19.60
N ARG A 367 15.98 -2.99 18.57
CA ARG A 367 15.09 -2.16 17.70
C ARG A 367 13.85 -2.84 17.10
N GLU A 368 13.82 -4.16 16.99
CA GLU A 368 12.69 -4.92 16.39
C GLU A 368 12.00 -5.87 17.39
N ARG A 369 12.08 -5.57 18.71
CA ARG A 369 11.57 -6.41 19.80
C ARG A 369 10.68 -5.59 20.73
N GLU A 370 9.41 -5.99 20.90
CA GLU A 370 8.40 -5.29 21.70
C GLU A 370 8.21 -5.87 23.12
N GLU A 371 9.06 -6.82 23.54
CA GLU A 371 8.94 -7.51 24.83
C GLU A 371 9.54 -6.68 25.97
N GLN A 372 8.82 -6.62 27.10
CA GLN A 372 9.36 -6.07 28.35
C GLN A 372 10.57 -6.93 28.77
N ASP A 373 11.69 -6.28 29.14
CA ASP A 373 13.00 -6.87 29.48
C ASP A 373 13.93 -7.32 28.33
N ALA A 374 13.62 -6.98 27.06
CA ALA A 374 14.47 -7.30 25.91
C ALA A 374 15.94 -6.80 26.00
N GLU A 375 16.19 -5.65 26.65
CA GLU A 375 17.54 -5.08 26.81
C GLU A 375 18.45 -5.96 27.68
N ALA A 376 17.94 -6.45 28.82
CA ALA A 376 18.72 -7.28 29.74
C ALA A 376 19.09 -8.64 29.13
N VAL A 377 18.22 -9.21 28.29
CA VAL A 377 18.47 -10.46 27.56
C VAL A 377 19.52 -10.27 26.46
N VAL A 378 19.51 -9.11 25.78
CA VAL A 378 20.52 -8.74 24.79
C VAL A 378 21.90 -8.58 25.44
N ASP A 379 21.99 -7.91 26.59
CA ASP A 379 23.26 -7.73 27.30
C ASP A 379 23.89 -9.08 27.73
N GLN A 380 23.11 -9.97 28.35
CA GLN A 380 23.56 -11.32 28.70
C GLN A 380 23.95 -12.18 27.49
N TRP A 381 23.43 -11.88 26.30
CA TRP A 381 23.78 -12.57 25.06
C TRP A 381 25.03 -11.98 24.39
N ILE A 382 25.22 -10.66 24.43
CA ILE A 382 26.45 -9.99 24.02
C ILE A 382 27.65 -10.53 24.82
N ASP A 383 27.52 -10.62 26.15
CA ASP A 383 28.58 -11.17 27.01
C ASP A 383 28.86 -12.65 26.73
N PHE A 384 27.82 -13.45 26.42
CA PHE A 384 28.02 -14.82 25.93
C PHE A 384 28.81 -14.84 24.61
N LEU A 385 28.46 -13.97 23.65
CA LEU A 385 29.14 -13.90 22.35
C LEU A 385 30.60 -13.46 22.45
N ARG A 386 30.99 -12.60 23.42
CA ARG A 386 32.41 -12.27 23.69
C ARG A 386 33.26 -13.51 24.02
N THR A 387 32.66 -14.56 24.58
CA THR A 387 33.36 -15.82 24.90
C THR A 387 33.51 -16.77 23.70
N LYS A 388 33.02 -16.39 22.51
CA LYS A 388 32.88 -17.25 21.34
C LYS A 388 33.61 -16.70 20.11
N SER A 389 34.20 -17.61 19.33
CA SER A 389 34.62 -17.28 17.97
C SER A 389 33.38 -17.11 17.08
N LEU A 390 33.33 -16.02 16.33
CA LEU A 390 32.22 -15.69 15.44
C LEU A 390 32.72 -14.97 14.18
N SER A 391 31.82 -14.77 13.22
CA SER A 391 31.98 -13.79 12.16
C SER A 391 30.69 -12.99 12.09
N ALA A 392 30.77 -11.67 12.28
CA ALA A 392 29.65 -10.78 12.12
C ALA A 392 29.81 -9.91 10.87
N TYR A 393 28.71 -9.76 10.13
CA TYR A 393 28.63 -9.05 8.85
C TYR A 393 27.56 -7.98 8.95
N PHE A 394 27.90 -6.74 8.60
CA PHE A 394 26.98 -5.60 8.66
C PHE A 394 27.32 -4.54 7.62
N ASP A 395 26.33 -3.73 7.23
CA ASP A 395 26.55 -2.55 6.40
C ASP A 395 26.94 -1.32 7.24
N GLU A 396 27.56 -0.32 6.61
CA GLU A 396 27.99 0.94 7.24
C GLU A 396 26.85 1.68 7.98
N ALA A 397 25.60 1.52 7.55
CA ALA A 397 24.42 2.13 8.16
C ALA A 397 23.65 1.21 9.14
N TYR A 398 24.14 -0.01 9.38
CA TYR A 398 23.53 -1.03 10.24
C TYR A 398 22.04 -1.27 9.94
N GLN A 399 21.69 -1.30 8.65
CA GLN A 399 20.38 -1.73 8.15
C GLN A 399 20.22 -3.26 8.17
N CYS A 400 21.33 -4.00 8.15
CA CYS A 400 21.45 -5.45 8.24
C CYS A 400 22.63 -5.81 9.17
N LEU A 401 22.40 -6.73 10.09
CA LEU A 401 23.43 -7.36 10.93
C LEU A 401 23.19 -8.88 10.93
N ALA A 402 24.20 -9.63 10.53
CA ALA A 402 24.21 -11.09 10.59
C ALA A 402 25.36 -11.59 11.46
N ILE A 403 25.10 -12.54 12.35
CA ILE A 403 26.13 -13.17 13.20
C ILE A 403 26.15 -14.67 12.91
N VAL A 404 27.33 -15.16 12.49
CA VAL A 404 27.58 -16.56 12.14
C VAL A 404 28.60 -17.15 13.10
N LEU A 405 28.26 -18.29 13.71
CA LEU A 405 29.20 -19.10 14.47
C LEU A 405 29.83 -20.15 13.53
N PRO A 406 31.18 -20.25 13.46
CA PRO A 406 31.85 -21.26 12.65
C PRO A 406 31.65 -22.68 13.21
N PRO A 407 31.90 -23.73 12.38
CA PRO A 407 31.95 -25.10 12.85
C PRO A 407 33.07 -25.28 13.89
N GLY A 408 32.79 -26.04 14.95
CA GLY A 408 33.64 -26.14 16.14
C GLY A 408 32.83 -26.11 17.44
N GLU A 409 33.49 -26.37 18.58
CA GLU A 409 32.87 -26.41 19.92
C GLU A 409 31.62 -27.31 20.01
N GLY A 410 31.59 -28.42 19.28
CA GLY A 410 30.45 -29.35 19.21
C GLY A 410 29.47 -29.09 18.05
N ARG A 411 29.60 -27.98 17.31
CA ARG A 411 28.81 -27.73 16.08
C ARG A 411 29.45 -28.42 14.88
N SER A 412 28.64 -29.19 14.15
CA SER A 412 29.04 -29.93 12.94
C SER A 412 29.08 -29.07 11.67
N MET A 413 28.47 -27.88 11.67
CA MET A 413 28.48 -26.92 10.56
C MET A 413 28.44 -25.46 11.06
N ALA A 414 28.61 -24.50 10.15
CA ALA A 414 28.41 -23.10 10.47
C ALA A 414 26.92 -22.80 10.71
N THR A 415 26.62 -21.96 11.69
CA THR A 415 25.25 -21.60 12.08
C THR A 415 25.10 -20.09 12.13
N MET A 416 24.13 -19.53 11.40
CA MET A 416 23.74 -18.14 11.56
C MET A 416 22.76 -18.04 12.74
N VAL A 417 23.24 -17.46 13.85
CA VAL A 417 22.51 -17.34 15.13
C VAL A 417 21.68 -16.06 15.24
N THR A 418 21.89 -15.10 14.36
CA THR A 418 21.11 -13.86 14.28
C THR A 418 21.20 -13.26 12.90
N LEU A 419 20.07 -12.73 12.45
CA LEU A 419 19.93 -11.90 11.26
C LEU A 419 18.88 -10.83 11.55
N CYS A 420 19.33 -9.62 11.87
CA CYS A 420 18.48 -8.46 12.14
C CYS A 420 18.54 -7.52 10.93
N ILE A 421 17.40 -7.31 10.26
CA ILE A 421 17.33 -6.51 9.03
C ILE A 421 16.14 -5.57 9.14
N THR A 422 16.43 -4.26 9.12
CA THR A 422 15.42 -3.21 9.10
C THR A 422 14.46 -3.35 7.92
N GLN A 423 13.25 -2.80 8.04
CA GLN A 423 12.36 -2.64 6.89
C GLN A 423 13.03 -1.92 5.70
N SER A 424 13.99 -1.01 5.93
CA SER A 424 14.77 -0.39 4.85
C SER A 424 15.78 -1.36 4.22
N GLY A 425 16.48 -2.16 5.04
CA GLY A 425 17.41 -3.20 4.60
C GLY A 425 16.73 -4.35 3.85
N TRP A 426 15.48 -4.69 4.19
CA TRP A 426 14.63 -5.61 3.43
C TRP A 426 14.11 -5.00 2.13
N LEU A 427 13.79 -3.70 2.12
CA LEU A 427 13.36 -2.98 0.93
C LEU A 427 14.52 -2.45 0.07
N THR A 428 15.75 -2.88 0.33
CA THR A 428 16.95 -2.60 -0.47
C THR A 428 17.76 -3.87 -0.68
N ASN A 429 18.66 -3.91 -1.65
CA ASN A 429 19.53 -5.08 -1.89
C ASN A 429 20.68 -5.19 -0.85
N VAL A 430 20.44 -4.89 0.43
CA VAL A 430 21.46 -5.00 1.52
C VAL A 430 21.49 -6.42 2.09
N ALA A 431 20.33 -7.02 2.34
CA ALA A 431 20.23 -8.42 2.79
C ALA A 431 20.94 -9.40 1.83
N GLU A 432 20.81 -9.16 0.53
CA GLU A 432 21.49 -9.91 -0.54
C GLU A 432 23.02 -9.77 -0.49
N ASN A 433 23.53 -8.54 -0.33
CA ASN A 433 24.97 -8.29 -0.23
C ASN A 433 25.58 -9.00 1.01
N VAL A 434 24.91 -8.90 2.17
CA VAL A 434 25.35 -9.58 3.40
C VAL A 434 25.32 -11.10 3.23
N PHE A 435 24.26 -11.66 2.64
CA PHE A 435 24.17 -13.11 2.43
C PHE A 435 25.20 -13.61 1.40
N ALA A 436 25.53 -12.82 0.37
CA ALA A 436 26.59 -13.13 -0.58
C ALA A 436 27.99 -13.12 0.08
N ALA A 437 28.25 -12.16 0.98
CA ALA A 437 29.48 -12.13 1.78
C ALA A 437 29.59 -13.35 2.71
N ILE A 438 28.50 -13.74 3.39
CA ILE A 438 28.44 -14.96 4.21
C ILE A 438 28.70 -16.20 3.35
N LYS A 439 28.06 -16.34 2.18
CA LYS A 439 28.19 -17.52 1.30
C LYS A 439 29.59 -17.68 0.71
N LYS A 440 30.36 -16.60 0.58
CA LYS A 440 31.76 -16.61 0.16
C LYS A 440 32.68 -17.21 1.24
N ASP A 441 32.41 -16.91 2.51
CA ASP A 441 33.23 -17.35 3.65
C ASP A 441 32.77 -18.69 4.23
N TYR A 442 31.46 -18.99 4.13
CA TYR A 442 30.81 -20.21 4.60
C TYR A 442 30.05 -20.89 3.46
N PRO A 443 30.70 -21.84 2.73
CA PRO A 443 30.07 -22.58 1.63
C PRO A 443 28.90 -23.48 2.06
N ALA A 444 28.81 -23.84 3.34
CA ALA A 444 27.68 -24.54 3.95
C ALA A 444 27.26 -23.84 5.26
N LEU A 445 25.95 -23.68 5.48
CA LEU A 445 25.37 -22.91 6.58
C LEU A 445 23.96 -23.42 6.92
N ALA A 446 23.60 -23.42 8.21
CA ALA A 446 22.21 -23.57 8.66
C ALA A 446 21.72 -22.38 9.51
N TRP A 447 20.41 -22.14 9.51
CA TRP A 447 19.75 -21.08 10.30
C TRP A 447 18.26 -21.39 10.55
N THR A 448 17.64 -20.71 11.52
CA THR A 448 16.21 -20.91 11.84
C THR A 448 15.39 -19.62 11.83
N VAL A 449 14.18 -19.72 11.28
CA VAL A 449 13.22 -18.61 11.08
C VAL A 449 11.86 -19.00 11.68
N ARG A 450 11.04 -18.03 12.12
CA ARG A 450 9.64 -18.31 12.54
C ARG A 450 8.80 -18.64 11.31
N GLU A 451 7.87 -19.58 11.41
CA GLU A 451 6.93 -19.88 10.31
C GLU A 451 6.04 -18.66 9.94
N THR A 452 5.84 -17.76 10.90
CA THR A 452 5.07 -16.52 10.73
C THR A 452 5.90 -15.33 10.20
N ASP A 453 7.17 -15.54 9.80
CA ASP A 453 8.04 -14.47 9.31
C ASP A 453 7.53 -13.90 7.97
N GLU A 454 7.49 -12.58 7.85
CA GLU A 454 6.96 -11.90 6.66
C GLU A 454 7.81 -12.10 5.39
N ASN A 455 9.07 -12.51 5.54
CA ASN A 455 10.06 -12.69 4.48
C ASN A 455 10.40 -14.17 4.22
N LEU A 456 9.59 -15.11 4.71
CA LEU A 456 9.87 -16.55 4.64
C LEU A 456 10.21 -17.04 3.21
N THR A 457 9.54 -16.51 2.18
CA THR A 457 9.82 -16.79 0.76
C THR A 457 11.26 -16.49 0.36
N TRP A 458 11.86 -15.41 0.87
CA TRP A 458 13.25 -15.06 0.57
C TRP A 458 14.22 -16.10 1.14
N PHE A 459 13.95 -16.62 2.34
CA PHE A 459 14.78 -17.69 2.92
C PHE A 459 14.68 -19.00 2.13
N PHE A 460 13.50 -19.34 1.59
CA PHE A 460 13.35 -20.46 0.65
C PHE A 460 14.20 -20.28 -0.63
N GLU A 461 14.32 -19.06 -1.17
CA GLU A 461 15.14 -18.78 -2.35
C GLU A 461 16.66 -18.87 -2.10
N LYS A 462 17.11 -18.78 -0.83
CA LYS A 462 18.55 -18.85 -0.46
C LYS A 462 19.02 -20.22 0.02
N ALA A 463 18.08 -21.11 0.34
CA ALA A 463 18.35 -22.42 0.88
C ALA A 463 18.33 -23.50 -0.21
N ASP A 464 19.16 -24.53 -0.07
CA ASP A 464 19.07 -25.74 -0.88
C ASP A 464 18.03 -26.72 -0.30
N GLY A 465 17.70 -26.57 0.99
CA GLY A 465 16.64 -27.34 1.65
C GLY A 465 16.10 -26.68 2.93
N SER A 466 14.96 -27.19 3.40
CA SER A 466 14.24 -26.65 4.55
C SER A 466 13.45 -27.73 5.31
N LEU A 467 13.25 -27.54 6.61
CA LEU A 467 12.38 -28.39 7.44
C LEU A 467 11.53 -27.53 8.39
N ASN A 468 10.23 -27.79 8.46
CA ASN A 468 9.33 -27.14 9.42
C ASN A 468 9.08 -28.03 10.64
N HIS A 469 9.24 -27.48 11.85
CA HIS A 469 8.87 -28.14 13.10
C HIS A 469 8.34 -27.11 14.12
N LYS A 470 7.14 -27.36 14.67
CA LYS A 470 6.51 -26.56 15.76
C LYS A 470 6.52 -25.04 15.52
N GLY A 471 6.13 -24.57 14.35
CA GLY A 471 6.03 -23.13 14.05
C GLY A 471 7.37 -22.44 13.78
N SER A 472 8.43 -23.22 13.53
CA SER A 472 9.75 -22.73 13.12
C SER A 472 10.24 -23.51 11.90
N VAL A 473 11.04 -22.87 11.06
CA VAL A 473 11.63 -23.46 9.86
C VAL A 473 13.14 -23.42 9.96
N LEU A 474 13.78 -24.59 9.90
CA LEU A 474 15.22 -24.76 9.68
C LEU A 474 15.48 -24.64 8.18
N PHE A 475 16.47 -23.85 7.80
CA PHE A 475 16.97 -23.72 6.44
C PHE A 475 18.47 -24.05 6.41
N TYR A 476 18.93 -24.59 5.27
CA TYR A 476 20.34 -24.85 5.05
C TYR A 476 20.73 -24.74 3.56
N TYR A 477 22.01 -24.49 3.30
CA TYR A 477 22.61 -24.62 1.96
C TYR A 477 23.99 -25.27 2.07
N GLY A 478 24.51 -25.78 0.95
CA GLY A 478 25.89 -26.28 0.82
C GLY A 478 26.13 -27.71 1.29
N CYS A 479 25.08 -28.45 1.65
CA CYS A 479 25.14 -29.85 2.05
C CYS A 479 23.88 -30.60 1.60
N ASP A 480 24.03 -31.87 1.21
CA ASP A 480 22.90 -32.75 0.92
C ASP A 480 22.09 -33.08 2.18
N PHE A 481 20.81 -33.44 2.02
CA PHE A 481 19.93 -33.83 3.14
C PHE A 481 20.47 -35.02 3.96
N GLN A 482 21.30 -35.88 3.35
CA GLN A 482 21.93 -37.04 3.99
C GLN A 482 23.37 -36.79 4.46
N ALA A 483 23.85 -35.54 4.48
CA ALA A 483 25.22 -35.23 4.89
C ALA A 483 25.42 -35.43 6.40
N ASP A 484 26.52 -36.09 6.80
CA ASP A 484 26.90 -36.34 8.20
C ASP A 484 27.00 -35.05 9.05
N CYS A 485 27.24 -33.89 8.41
CA CYS A 485 27.25 -32.60 9.10
C CYS A 485 25.84 -32.09 9.44
N LEU A 486 24.80 -32.47 8.70
CA LEU A 486 23.42 -32.03 8.87
C LEU A 486 22.64 -32.92 9.85
N ASP A 487 22.92 -34.22 9.95
CA ASP A 487 22.19 -35.14 10.83
C ASP A 487 22.15 -34.72 12.33
N PRO A 488 23.24 -34.21 12.95
CA PRO A 488 23.19 -33.67 14.31
C PRO A 488 22.26 -32.45 14.43
N VAL A 489 22.37 -31.51 13.49
CA VAL A 489 21.57 -30.26 13.42
C VAL A 489 20.08 -30.58 13.21
N TYR A 490 19.79 -31.50 12.29
CA TYR A 490 18.45 -32.02 12.03
C TYR A 490 17.85 -32.70 13.27
N THR A 491 18.65 -33.51 13.96
CA THR A 491 18.24 -34.24 15.16
C THR A 491 17.94 -33.31 16.33
N GLU A 492 18.76 -32.28 16.56
CA GLU A 492 18.50 -31.26 17.59
C GLU A 492 17.28 -30.40 17.23
N PHE A 493 17.14 -29.95 15.98
CA PHE A 493 15.97 -29.20 15.53
C PHE A 493 14.66 -30.01 15.66
N SER A 494 14.68 -31.29 15.32
CA SER A 494 13.51 -32.17 15.42
C SER A 494 13.07 -32.44 16.87
N LYS A 495 13.98 -32.29 17.84
CA LYS A 495 13.69 -32.42 19.28
C LYS A 495 13.25 -31.08 19.89
N HIS A 496 14.02 -30.03 19.64
CA HIS A 496 13.97 -28.74 20.35
C HIS A 496 13.35 -27.60 19.54
N GLY A 497 13.11 -27.76 18.24
CA GLY A 497 12.67 -26.68 17.37
C GLY A 497 13.70 -25.55 17.36
N ARG A 498 13.24 -24.28 17.45
CA ARG A 498 14.14 -23.12 17.42
C ARG A 498 15.15 -23.07 18.59
N SER A 499 14.84 -23.69 19.73
CA SER A 499 15.74 -23.76 20.89
C SER A 499 16.87 -24.79 20.75
N MET A 500 16.99 -25.46 19.59
CA MET A 500 18.13 -26.34 19.27
C MET A 500 19.51 -25.69 19.50
N PHE A 501 19.61 -24.38 19.29
CA PHE A 501 20.86 -23.62 19.45
C PHE A 501 21.09 -23.16 20.89
N GLY A 502 20.18 -23.51 21.81
CA GLY A 502 20.22 -23.14 23.23
C GLY A 502 20.47 -21.65 23.45
N ASP A 503 21.35 -21.34 24.39
CA ASP A 503 21.81 -19.99 24.74
C ASP A 503 22.46 -19.20 23.59
N SER A 504 22.89 -19.86 22.51
CA SER A 504 23.60 -19.16 21.43
C SER A 504 22.68 -18.39 20.48
N ASN A 505 21.37 -18.65 20.50
CA ASN A 505 20.37 -17.96 19.69
C ASN A 505 19.56 -16.96 20.52
N LEU A 506 19.72 -15.66 20.23
CA LEU A 506 19.02 -14.56 20.93
C LEU A 506 17.49 -14.76 20.94
N GLU A 507 16.94 -15.27 19.84
CA GLU A 507 15.51 -15.52 19.66
C GLU A 507 14.96 -16.63 20.59
N SER A 508 15.83 -17.53 21.06
CA SER A 508 15.46 -18.62 21.97
C SER A 508 15.49 -18.19 23.44
N ARG A 509 16.34 -17.22 23.80
CA ARG A 509 16.42 -16.67 25.16
C ARG A 509 15.19 -15.82 25.51
N LEU A 510 14.73 -14.99 24.58
CA LEU A 510 13.56 -14.12 24.78
C LEU A 510 12.24 -14.88 25.03
N GLN A 511 12.15 -16.15 24.65
CA GLN A 511 10.98 -17.00 24.88
C GLN A 511 11.01 -17.76 26.21
N HIS A 512 12.09 -17.65 26.99
CA HIS A 512 12.33 -18.44 28.19
C HIS A 512 11.98 -17.71 29.49
N ASP A 513 10.80 -17.09 29.58
CA ASP A 513 10.25 -16.65 30.87
C ASP A 513 8.76 -17.01 31.07
N GLY A 514 8.58 -18.05 31.88
CA GLY A 514 7.34 -18.43 32.55
C GLY A 514 7.73 -19.10 33.88
N PRO A 515 6.93 -19.01 34.96
CA PRO A 515 7.43 -19.24 36.32
C PRO A 515 8.06 -20.62 36.51
N LEU A 516 9.35 -20.66 36.84
CA LEU A 516 10.07 -21.89 37.14
C LEU A 516 9.64 -22.47 38.49
N ASP A 517 9.11 -23.69 38.47
CA ASP A 517 8.83 -24.50 39.66
C ASP A 517 10.13 -24.87 40.38
N PRO A 518 10.34 -24.47 41.65
CA PRO A 518 11.59 -24.70 42.36
C PRO A 518 11.79 -26.15 42.84
N SER A 519 10.89 -27.09 42.52
CA SER A 519 10.93 -28.45 43.05
C SER A 519 12.00 -29.39 42.46
N ASN A 520 12.72 -29.00 41.40
CA ASN A 520 13.61 -29.92 40.66
C ASN A 520 15.13 -29.64 40.76
N THR A 521 15.61 -29.19 41.93
CA THR A 521 17.05 -29.02 42.23
C THR A 521 17.56 -29.93 43.35
N ARG A 522 17.57 -31.25 43.13
CA ARG A 522 18.41 -32.18 43.91
C ARG A 522 19.09 -33.25 43.07
N ASN A 523 20.37 -32.99 42.80
CA ASN A 523 21.51 -33.92 42.73
C ASN A 523 22.36 -33.69 41.48
N THR A 524 23.49 -33.00 41.62
CA THR A 524 24.81 -33.65 41.61
C THR A 524 25.93 -32.61 41.69
N SER A 525 26.74 -32.67 42.75
CA SER A 525 28.14 -32.22 42.70
C SER A 525 28.94 -32.82 43.85
N THR A 526 29.91 -33.68 43.54
CA THR A 526 31.21 -33.70 44.24
C THR A 526 32.24 -34.42 43.35
N PRO A 527 33.49 -33.91 43.25
CA PRO A 527 34.48 -34.42 42.30
C PRO A 527 35.44 -35.43 42.93
N SER A 528 36.09 -36.27 42.12
CA SER A 528 37.29 -37.02 42.54
C SER A 528 38.29 -37.21 41.38
N LYS A 529 39.57 -37.37 41.75
CA LYS A 529 40.72 -37.45 40.84
C LYS A 529 41.23 -38.90 40.72
N ALA A 530 41.89 -39.16 39.58
CA ALA A 530 43.10 -39.97 39.42
C ALA A 530 43.08 -41.53 39.50
N SER A 531 43.31 -42.12 38.32
CA SER A 531 44.37 -43.10 37.97
C SER A 531 44.35 -44.58 38.41
N ASN A 532 44.59 -45.44 37.40
CA ASN A 532 45.30 -46.74 37.36
C ASN A 532 44.55 -48.08 37.66
N VAL A 533 44.17 -48.79 36.57
CA VAL A 533 44.84 -50.03 36.02
C VAL A 533 44.99 -51.27 36.96
N PRO A 534 44.74 -52.54 36.52
CA PRO A 534 43.97 -53.08 35.37
C PRO A 534 43.16 -54.39 35.67
N ASP A 535 42.83 -55.15 34.59
CA ASP A 535 42.73 -56.63 34.48
C ASP A 535 41.32 -57.32 34.53
N PRO A 536 41.13 -58.59 34.04
CA PRO A 536 40.67 -58.78 32.65
C PRO A 536 39.58 -59.86 32.37
N ALA A 537 39.13 -59.88 31.11
CA ALA A 537 38.72 -61.04 30.27
C ALA A 537 37.59 -62.05 30.66
N GLY A 538 36.68 -62.26 29.69
CA GLY A 538 35.93 -63.51 29.45
C GLY A 538 34.42 -63.48 29.75
N ALA A 539 33.54 -64.33 29.18
CA ALA A 539 33.60 -65.13 27.95
C ALA A 539 32.23 -65.84 27.70
N GLN A 540 31.75 -65.91 26.43
CA GLN A 540 30.79 -66.93 25.90
C GLN A 540 29.32 -66.89 26.47
N LYS A 541 28.25 -67.41 25.82
CA LYS A 541 28.07 -68.23 24.59
C LYS A 541 26.65 -68.12 23.97
N LYS A 542 26.55 -68.53 22.70
CA LYS A 542 25.38 -68.92 21.84
C LYS A 542 24.44 -70.00 22.49
N PRO A 543 23.24 -70.40 21.94
CA PRO A 543 22.89 -70.52 20.50
C PRO A 543 21.41 -70.33 20.02
N SER A 544 21.25 -70.59 18.70
CA SER A 544 20.13 -70.73 17.74
C SER A 544 19.01 -71.75 18.12
N PRO A 545 18.05 -72.21 17.24
CA PRO A 545 17.79 -71.92 15.79
C PRO A 545 16.30 -71.85 15.27
N ALA A 546 16.12 -71.30 14.04
CA ALA A 546 15.34 -71.78 12.84
C ALA A 546 13.84 -72.26 12.97
N PRO A 547 13.08 -72.61 11.89
CA PRO A 547 13.40 -72.65 10.44
C PRO A 547 12.34 -72.04 9.45
N GLU A 548 12.71 -71.79 8.18
CA GLU A 548 12.19 -72.42 6.90
C GLU A 548 11.07 -71.63 6.15
N SER A 549 10.87 -71.69 4.82
CA SER A 549 11.75 -71.88 3.63
C SER A 549 10.97 -71.62 2.30
N GLN A 550 11.58 -71.91 1.13
CA GLN A 550 11.09 -71.82 -0.27
C GLN A 550 11.14 -70.42 -0.93
N GLY A 551 11.49 -70.26 -2.21
CA GLY A 551 11.91 -71.23 -3.25
C GLY A 551 12.36 -70.55 -4.56
N SER A 552 12.98 -71.31 -5.46
CA SER A 552 13.62 -70.89 -6.73
C SER A 552 12.65 -70.29 -7.79
N THR A 553 13.11 -69.52 -8.79
CA THR A 553 13.68 -70.02 -10.06
C THR A 553 14.44 -68.91 -10.82
N GLY A 554 15.32 -69.28 -11.77
CA GLY A 554 16.09 -68.35 -12.61
C GLY A 554 15.86 -68.55 -14.12
N VAL A 555 16.39 -67.64 -14.94
CA VAL A 555 16.45 -67.72 -16.42
C VAL A 555 17.82 -67.25 -16.91
N ASN A 556 18.24 -67.78 -18.06
CA ASN A 556 19.59 -67.73 -18.64
C ASN A 556 19.71 -66.72 -19.82
N ASP A 557 20.91 -66.67 -20.41
CA ASP A 557 21.30 -66.03 -21.69
C ASP A 557 21.33 -64.49 -21.69
N GLY A 558 22.29 -63.76 -22.30
CA GLY A 558 23.34 -64.09 -23.28
C GLY A 558 23.37 -62.95 -24.34
N SER A 559 24.47 -62.46 -24.92
CA SER A 559 25.86 -62.92 -25.01
C SER A 559 26.76 -61.87 -25.70
N LYS A 560 28.09 -62.14 -25.78
CA LYS A 560 29.08 -61.69 -26.81
C LYS A 560 29.65 -60.23 -26.85
N ALA A 561 30.91 -60.14 -26.37
CA ALA A 561 32.14 -60.02 -27.18
C ALA A 561 32.65 -58.67 -27.77
N SER A 562 33.98 -58.68 -28.02
CA SER A 562 34.83 -57.81 -28.87
C SER A 562 35.20 -56.38 -28.43
N ASN A 563 36.38 -56.28 -27.79
CA ASN A 563 37.46 -55.32 -28.11
C ASN A 563 37.87 -55.46 -29.60
N PRO A 564 38.59 -54.52 -30.28
CA PRO A 564 39.97 -54.13 -29.86
C PRO A 564 40.62 -52.80 -30.34
N THR A 565 41.80 -52.46 -29.76
CA THR A 565 43.00 -51.83 -30.38
C THR A 565 42.93 -50.38 -30.96
N ASP A 566 44.01 -49.58 -31.04
CA ASP A 566 45.44 -49.80 -30.70
C ASP A 566 46.22 -48.49 -30.38
N ALA A 567 47.43 -48.65 -29.83
CA ALA A 567 48.68 -47.87 -30.01
C ALA A 567 48.72 -46.31 -30.08
N SER A 568 49.80 -45.61 -29.66
CA SER A 568 50.93 -45.90 -28.76
C SER A 568 51.80 -44.61 -28.55
N LYS A 569 52.71 -44.65 -27.55
CA LYS A 569 54.00 -43.92 -27.45
C LYS A 569 54.04 -42.38 -27.23
N SER A 570 54.55 -42.04 -26.03
CA SER A 570 55.69 -41.10 -25.82
C SER A 570 55.41 -39.57 -25.97
N SER A 571 56.11 -38.62 -25.33
CA SER A 571 57.27 -38.67 -24.42
C SER A 571 57.41 -37.38 -23.58
N LYS A 572 58.14 -37.44 -22.45
CA LYS A 572 58.98 -36.38 -21.84
C LYS A 572 58.34 -35.05 -21.34
N SER A 573 58.25 -34.94 -20.01
CA SER A 573 58.91 -33.83 -19.26
C SER A 573 60.45 -34.05 -19.32
N PRO A 574 61.37 -33.07 -19.08
CA PRO A 574 61.32 -31.99 -18.06
C PRO A 574 61.99 -30.67 -18.61
N PRO A 575 62.60 -29.74 -17.81
CA PRO A 575 62.57 -29.49 -16.36
C PRO A 575 62.25 -28.03 -15.96
N LYS A 576 62.14 -27.77 -14.64
CA LYS A 576 62.37 -26.44 -14.04
C LYS A 576 63.83 -26.00 -14.28
N PRO A 577 64.11 -24.68 -14.23
CA PRO A 577 64.93 -24.24 -13.10
C PRO A 577 64.47 -22.92 -12.43
N SER A 578 64.53 -22.90 -11.12
CA SER A 578 64.78 -21.72 -10.27
C SER A 578 66.30 -21.61 -9.98
N PRO A 579 66.84 -20.58 -9.30
CA PRO A 579 66.37 -19.20 -9.04
C PRO A 579 67.43 -18.12 -9.41
N THR A 580 67.11 -16.82 -9.41
CA THR A 580 67.89 -15.71 -8.74
C THR A 580 67.35 -14.29 -9.02
N PRO A 581 67.55 -13.30 -8.12
CA PRO A 581 67.15 -11.88 -8.26
C PRO A 581 68.37 -10.96 -8.52
N PRO A 582 68.34 -9.64 -8.22
CA PRO A 582 67.43 -8.56 -8.63
C PRO A 582 68.17 -7.45 -9.44
N LYS A 583 67.47 -6.59 -10.22
CA LYS A 583 68.05 -5.31 -10.72
C LYS A 583 67.05 -4.15 -10.87
N SER A 584 67.08 -3.24 -9.90
CA SER A 584 67.08 -1.79 -10.14
C SER A 584 68.57 -1.32 -10.23
N PRO A 585 68.93 -0.03 -10.45
CA PRO A 585 68.13 1.18 -10.65
C PRO A 585 68.58 2.04 -11.86
N LYS A 586 67.91 3.19 -12.10
CA LYS A 586 68.56 4.52 -12.26
C LYS A 586 67.55 5.67 -12.43
N SER A 587 67.71 6.71 -11.60
CA SER A 587 67.28 8.10 -11.85
C SER A 587 68.32 8.81 -12.75
N PRO A 588 67.98 9.97 -13.36
CA PRO A 588 68.13 11.31 -12.73
C PRO A 588 66.91 12.25 -13.06
N ASN A 589 66.75 13.51 -12.62
CA ASN A 589 67.39 14.36 -11.60
C ASN A 589 66.42 15.53 -11.24
N SER A 590 66.45 16.01 -10.00
CA SER A 590 65.98 17.37 -9.59
C SER A 590 66.97 18.45 -10.09
N PRO A 591 66.70 19.79 -10.05
CA PRO A 591 66.12 20.56 -8.93
C PRO A 591 65.11 21.66 -9.42
N ASN A 592 64.65 22.70 -8.70
CA ASN A 592 65.08 23.38 -7.47
C ASN A 592 63.90 24.17 -6.84
N SER A 593 63.93 24.42 -5.52
CA SER A 593 63.10 25.45 -4.86
C SER A 593 63.81 26.82 -4.92
N PRO A 594 63.12 27.95 -4.70
CA PRO A 594 63.21 28.58 -3.38
C PRO A 594 61.98 29.41 -2.88
N ASN A 595 61.76 29.32 -1.56
CA ASN A 595 61.29 30.30 -0.54
C ASN A 595 60.31 31.48 -0.79
N PRO A 596 59.57 31.89 0.26
CA PRO A 596 58.55 32.96 0.24
C PRO A 596 59.08 34.35 0.63
N VAL A 597 58.32 35.42 0.34
CA VAL A 597 58.53 36.79 0.86
C VAL A 597 57.17 37.50 1.10
N ASP A 598 57.06 38.24 2.21
CA ASP A 598 55.94 39.12 2.61
C ASP A 598 55.75 40.38 1.74
N GLY A 599 54.59 41.04 1.85
CA GLY A 599 54.46 42.45 1.43
C GLY A 599 53.03 43.00 1.28
N SER A 600 52.57 43.80 2.25
CA SER A 600 51.27 44.51 2.26
C SER A 600 51.23 45.78 1.39
N ASN A 601 50.09 46.11 0.75
CA ASN A 601 49.40 47.43 0.89
C ASN A 601 48.09 47.59 0.05
N LEU A 602 47.20 48.45 0.57
CA LEU A 602 45.93 49.00 0.01
C LEU A 602 46.20 50.03 -1.13
N PRO A 603 45.22 50.64 -1.88
CA PRO A 603 43.78 50.90 -1.58
C PRO A 603 42.77 50.72 -2.78
N PRO A 604 41.47 51.06 -2.68
CA PRO A 604 40.44 50.71 -3.70
C PRO A 604 40.14 51.84 -4.72
N PRO A 605 39.51 51.51 -5.88
CA PRO A 605 39.03 52.50 -6.86
C PRO A 605 37.60 53.03 -6.55
N PRO A 606 37.21 54.19 -7.10
CA PRO A 606 36.06 54.96 -6.62
C PRO A 606 34.77 54.83 -7.46
N SER A 607 33.73 55.44 -6.91
CA SER A 607 32.38 55.59 -7.49
C SER A 607 32.26 56.59 -8.66
N SER A 608 31.09 56.54 -9.31
CA SER A 608 30.38 57.59 -10.08
C SER A 608 30.56 57.66 -11.62
N ASN A 609 29.46 57.33 -12.32
CA ASN A 609 28.71 58.16 -13.29
C ASN A 609 29.45 59.34 -13.96
N PRO A 610 29.30 59.58 -15.28
CA PRO A 610 27.99 60.05 -15.75
C PRO A 610 27.51 59.66 -17.17
N THR A 611 26.18 59.49 -17.25
CA THR A 611 25.26 60.19 -18.16
C THR A 611 25.67 60.46 -19.62
N VAL A 612 25.08 59.67 -20.53
CA VAL A 612 24.84 60.03 -21.94
C VAL A 612 23.80 61.15 -22.05
N LEU A 613 23.96 62.06 -23.02
CA LEU A 613 22.96 62.76 -23.87
C LEU A 613 23.64 64.03 -24.45
N GLN A 614 23.35 64.56 -25.64
CA GLN A 614 22.19 64.40 -26.54
C GLN A 614 22.52 64.92 -27.95
N GLN A 615 21.82 64.43 -28.99
CA GLN A 615 21.37 65.14 -30.24
C GLN A 615 21.05 64.09 -31.33
N GLN A 616 19.93 64.05 -32.08
CA GLN A 616 18.58 64.67 -32.08
C GLN A 616 17.63 63.55 -32.64
N SER A 617 16.37 63.29 -32.25
CA SER A 617 15.16 64.10 -31.98
C SER A 617 14.64 64.81 -33.26
N ARG A 618 13.36 64.85 -33.67
CA ARG A 618 11.99 64.67 -33.08
C ARG A 618 11.04 64.18 -34.21
N GLY A 619 9.77 63.77 -34.02
CA GLY A 619 8.89 63.66 -32.85
C GLY A 619 7.50 64.31 -33.08
N PHE A 620 6.44 63.78 -32.46
CA PHE A 620 5.12 64.40 -32.14
C PHE A 620 4.45 63.43 -31.12
N SER A 621 4.38 63.67 -29.81
CA SER A 621 3.68 64.71 -29.01
C SER A 621 2.16 64.43 -28.93
N THR A 622 1.54 64.21 -27.76
CA THR A 622 1.44 65.08 -26.55
C THR A 622 1.28 64.27 -25.22
N THR A 623 2.14 64.44 -24.19
CA THR A 623 1.99 65.22 -22.90
C THR A 623 0.89 64.78 -21.90
N ALA A 624 1.04 64.79 -20.57
CA ALA A 624 2.14 65.05 -19.61
C ALA A 624 1.74 64.66 -18.14
N PRO A 625 2.65 64.64 -17.15
CA PRO A 625 2.35 64.42 -15.72
C PRO A 625 2.45 65.71 -14.85
N VAL A 626 1.69 65.83 -13.75
CA VAL A 626 1.92 66.76 -12.59
C VAL A 626 1.09 66.32 -11.36
N GLN A 627 1.58 66.55 -10.13
CA GLN A 627 0.78 66.48 -8.89
C GLN A 627 -0.02 67.78 -8.66
N ALA A 628 -1.31 67.68 -8.32
CA ALA A 628 -2.05 68.80 -7.72
C ALA A 628 -3.17 68.33 -6.78
N SER A 629 -3.30 69.07 -5.67
CA SER A 629 -4.34 69.06 -4.63
C SER A 629 -5.79 68.85 -5.07
N GLY A 630 -6.57 68.06 -4.31
CA GLY A 630 -8.04 67.99 -4.45
C GLY A 630 -8.74 67.15 -3.37
N TRP A 631 -9.44 67.85 -2.46
CA TRP A 631 -10.33 67.46 -1.35
C TRP A 631 -11.03 66.07 -1.24
N LYS A 632 -11.45 65.81 0.01
CA LYS A 632 -12.21 64.66 0.56
C LYS A 632 -13.50 64.31 -0.17
N PRO A 633 -13.95 63.05 -0.07
CA PRO A 633 -15.36 62.69 0.06
C PRO A 633 -15.72 62.33 1.52
N MET A 634 -16.59 63.13 2.13
CA MET A 634 -17.35 62.78 3.34
C MET A 634 -18.83 63.08 3.04
N GLY A 635 -19.75 62.18 3.42
CA GLY A 635 -21.19 62.32 3.14
C GLY A 635 -21.61 61.57 1.87
N VAL A 636 -22.27 60.40 1.88
CA VAL A 636 -23.55 59.99 2.50
C VAL A 636 -24.77 60.60 1.79
N SER A 637 -25.76 59.73 1.48
CA SER A 637 -27.23 59.94 1.55
C SER A 637 -27.95 59.23 0.39
N VAL A 638 -29.11 58.55 0.48
CA VAL A 638 -30.02 58.01 1.53
C VAL A 638 -30.92 57.01 0.77
N ALA A 639 -31.39 55.87 1.28
CA ALA A 639 -32.63 55.81 2.05
C ALA A 639 -32.91 54.45 2.72
N ALA A 640 -33.09 54.50 4.04
CA ALA A 640 -34.11 53.76 4.78
C ALA A 640 -34.42 54.56 6.06
N PRO A 641 -35.61 55.17 6.22
CA PRO A 641 -35.93 55.99 7.38
C PRO A 641 -36.55 55.17 8.52
N GLY A 642 -36.30 55.56 9.78
CA GLY A 642 -37.02 55.01 10.93
C GLY A 642 -36.25 55.04 12.25
N ARG A 643 -36.09 56.23 12.87
CA ARG A 643 -35.61 56.34 14.26
C ARG A 643 -36.40 57.40 15.03
N ALA A 644 -36.88 57.01 16.20
CA ALA A 644 -37.47 57.82 17.27
C ALA A 644 -37.47 56.94 18.54
N LEU A 645 -37.31 57.39 19.78
CA LEU A 645 -36.91 58.66 20.44
C LEU A 645 -36.33 58.22 21.82
N ALA A 646 -35.15 58.67 22.24
CA ALA A 646 -34.91 59.78 23.17
C ALA A 646 -34.69 59.37 24.66
N SER A 647 -33.99 60.25 25.37
CA SER A 647 -33.32 60.11 26.68
C SER A 647 -34.14 60.53 27.91
N THR A 648 -33.77 60.02 29.10
CA THR A 648 -33.39 60.80 30.33
C THR A 648 -33.05 59.84 31.50
N PHE A 649 -31.84 59.86 32.12
CA PHE A 649 -31.40 60.63 33.31
C PHE A 649 -32.08 60.18 34.65
N VAL A 650 -31.47 59.97 35.84
CA VAL A 650 -30.19 60.41 36.50
C VAL A 650 -29.65 59.28 37.48
N PRO A 651 -28.76 59.45 38.52
CA PRO A 651 -27.36 58.97 38.58
C PRO A 651 -26.99 57.86 39.62
N SER A 652 -25.69 57.47 39.62
CA SER A 652 -24.97 56.62 40.61
C SER A 652 -24.85 57.23 42.03
N PRO A 653 -24.44 56.46 43.07
CA PRO A 653 -23.01 56.44 43.43
C PRO A 653 -22.43 55.17 44.14
N VAL A 654 -21.14 54.90 43.90
CA VAL A 654 -20.06 54.57 44.88
C VAL A 654 -20.10 53.29 45.76
N ARG A 655 -18.92 52.62 45.82
CA ARG A 655 -18.37 51.62 46.79
C ARG A 655 -18.74 50.13 46.66
N GLU A 656 -17.70 49.38 46.27
CA GLU A 656 -17.32 48.00 46.68
C GLU A 656 -17.47 47.72 48.22
N PRO A 657 -17.47 46.45 48.72
CA PRO A 657 -16.57 45.36 48.26
C PRO A 657 -17.02 43.88 48.32
N VAL A 658 -16.46 43.09 47.39
CA VAL A 658 -15.79 41.77 47.57
C VAL A 658 -16.55 40.56 48.20
N GLN A 659 -17.76 40.68 48.77
CA GLN A 659 -18.47 39.52 49.35
C GLN A 659 -19.60 38.91 48.47
N GLU A 660 -20.15 39.66 47.50
CA GLU A 660 -21.25 39.16 46.64
C GLU A 660 -20.75 38.28 45.47
N LEU A 661 -19.61 38.64 44.87
CA LEU A 661 -19.00 37.90 43.75
C LEU A 661 -18.58 36.47 44.13
N ALA A 662 -18.22 36.27 45.40
CA ALA A 662 -17.93 34.95 45.95
C ALA A 662 -19.16 34.03 46.07
N LYS A 663 -20.39 34.57 46.05
CA LYS A 663 -21.60 33.72 45.98
C LYS A 663 -21.95 33.35 44.55
N ILE A 664 -21.87 34.28 43.60
CA ILE A 664 -22.22 34.01 42.20
C ILE A 664 -21.21 33.06 41.53
N LEU A 665 -19.92 33.12 41.89
CA LEU A 665 -18.89 32.21 41.37
C LEU A 665 -18.86 30.82 42.04
N PHE A 666 -19.51 30.62 43.19
CA PHE A 666 -19.50 29.35 43.93
C PHE A 666 -20.89 28.72 44.20
N SER A 667 -22.00 29.31 43.72
CA SER A 667 -23.36 28.77 43.94
C SER A 667 -23.90 27.84 42.85
N GLN A 668 -23.05 27.31 41.97
CA GLN A 668 -23.34 26.04 41.31
C GLN A 668 -22.20 25.08 41.63
N GLN A 669 -22.39 24.32 42.72
CA GLN A 669 -21.82 22.98 42.80
C GLN A 669 -22.07 22.31 41.45
N ALA A 670 -21.01 21.81 40.82
CA ALA A 670 -21.17 20.93 39.69
C ALA A 670 -21.99 19.71 40.14
N GLN A 671 -23.29 19.70 39.82
CA GLN A 671 -23.85 18.43 39.39
C GLN A 671 -22.93 17.99 38.25
N PRO A 672 -22.35 16.77 38.30
CA PRO A 672 -21.48 16.32 37.22
C PRO A 672 -22.29 16.46 35.94
N GLU A 673 -21.80 17.29 35.00
CA GLU A 673 -22.51 17.53 33.76
C GLU A 673 -22.82 16.16 33.18
N LYS A 674 -24.12 15.84 33.06
CA LYS A 674 -24.54 14.68 32.29
C LYS A 674 -23.99 14.93 30.90
N ALA A 675 -22.91 14.21 30.57
CA ALA A 675 -22.15 14.39 29.33
C ALA A 675 -23.15 14.66 28.21
N ARG A 676 -23.14 15.92 27.71
CA ARG A 676 -24.12 16.39 26.73
C ARG A 676 -23.89 15.59 25.46
N ASN A 677 -24.63 14.49 25.33
CA ASN A 677 -24.37 13.52 24.30
C ASN A 677 -24.67 14.16 22.95
N THR A 678 -23.61 14.37 22.16
CA THR A 678 -23.63 14.99 20.83
C THR A 678 -24.30 14.09 19.78
N ASN A 679 -24.50 12.81 20.09
CA ASN A 679 -25.25 11.88 19.25
C ASN A 679 -26.73 12.32 19.14
N PRO A 680 -27.26 12.56 17.91
CA PRO A 680 -28.63 13.01 17.69
C PRO A 680 -29.70 11.93 17.98
N ASN A 681 -29.31 10.68 18.23
CA ASN A 681 -30.19 9.56 18.56
C ASN A 681 -29.54 8.69 19.67
N PRO A 682 -29.28 9.30 20.84
CA PRO A 682 -28.42 8.71 21.85
C PRO A 682 -29.02 7.42 22.42
N PRO A 683 -28.20 6.45 22.86
CA PRO A 683 -28.69 5.24 23.53
C PRO A 683 -29.61 5.60 24.70
N LEU A 684 -30.74 4.90 24.78
CA LEU A 684 -31.70 5.08 25.87
C LEU A 684 -31.02 4.69 27.20
N GLY A 685 -31.07 5.59 28.18
CA GLY A 685 -30.42 5.40 29.48
C GLY A 685 -31.05 4.26 30.29
N ARG A 686 -30.38 3.83 31.38
CA ARG A 686 -30.75 2.68 32.23
C ARG A 686 -32.24 2.62 32.67
N LYS A 687 -32.94 3.76 32.76
CA LYS A 687 -34.38 3.81 33.09
C LYS A 687 -35.30 3.21 32.02
N ASN A 688 -34.82 3.08 30.79
CA ASN A 688 -35.54 2.53 29.64
C ASN A 688 -34.87 1.24 29.13
N ALA A 689 -34.00 0.63 29.94
CA ALA A 689 -33.22 -0.54 29.55
C ALA A 689 -33.90 -1.85 29.99
N CYS A 690 -34.47 -2.52 29.00
CA CYS A 690 -34.99 -3.89 29.03
C CYS A 690 -36.31 -4.16 29.78
N ASN A 691 -37.00 -5.20 29.31
CA ASN A 691 -38.13 -5.83 29.96
C ASN A 691 -37.63 -6.97 30.87
N SER A 692 -38.24 -7.14 32.04
CA SER A 692 -37.98 -8.24 32.98
C SER A 692 -38.84 -9.48 32.71
N VAL A 693 -39.87 -9.37 31.87
CA VAL A 693 -40.71 -10.50 31.44
C VAL A 693 -40.01 -11.29 30.34
N VAL A 694 -39.99 -12.62 30.47
CA VAL A 694 -39.43 -13.52 29.46
C VAL A 694 -40.37 -13.59 28.25
N ALA A 695 -39.90 -13.15 27.08
CA ALA A 695 -40.66 -13.20 25.84
C ALA A 695 -40.53 -14.58 25.17
N ARG A 696 -41.66 -15.14 24.70
CA ARG A 696 -41.73 -16.38 23.93
C ARG A 696 -41.43 -16.09 22.46
N VAL A 697 -40.33 -16.66 21.96
CA VAL A 697 -39.84 -16.43 20.60
C VAL A 697 -40.10 -17.66 19.73
N ALA A 698 -40.58 -17.46 18.50
CA ALA A 698 -40.58 -18.48 17.45
C ALA A 698 -39.65 -18.07 16.30
N LEU A 699 -38.83 -19.00 15.82
CA LEU A 699 -37.89 -18.78 14.72
C LEU A 699 -38.30 -19.61 13.50
N VAL A 700 -38.77 -18.93 12.44
CA VAL A 700 -39.16 -19.58 11.19
C VAL A 700 -37.99 -19.49 10.21
N GLY A 701 -37.40 -20.63 9.83
CA GLY A 701 -36.25 -20.68 8.90
C GLY A 701 -34.88 -20.87 9.56
N ALA A 702 -34.78 -21.52 10.73
CA ALA A 702 -33.53 -21.60 11.50
C ALA A 702 -32.37 -22.38 10.86
N ARG A 703 -32.58 -23.06 9.72
CA ARG A 703 -31.55 -23.87 9.04
C ARG A 703 -30.34 -23.05 8.57
N GLY A 704 -30.56 -21.81 8.15
CA GLY A 704 -29.49 -20.96 7.61
C GLY A 704 -28.50 -20.49 8.68
N PHE A 705 -27.29 -20.09 8.28
CA PHE A 705 -26.25 -19.62 9.21
C PHE A 705 -26.71 -18.50 10.17
N THR A 706 -27.52 -17.55 9.68
CA THR A 706 -28.17 -16.52 10.51
C THR A 706 -29.11 -17.10 11.56
N GLY A 707 -29.87 -18.14 11.21
CA GLY A 707 -30.77 -18.83 12.12
C GLY A 707 -30.01 -19.55 13.23
N GLN A 708 -28.93 -20.26 12.88
CA GLN A 708 -28.03 -20.92 13.84
C GLN A 708 -27.40 -19.90 14.80
N ALA A 709 -26.82 -18.81 14.28
CA ALA A 709 -26.26 -17.74 15.09
C ALA A 709 -27.31 -17.10 16.02
N LEU A 710 -28.56 -16.97 15.57
CA LEU A 710 -29.64 -16.47 16.42
C LEU A 710 -30.04 -17.45 17.53
N VAL A 711 -30.01 -18.76 17.28
CA VAL A 711 -30.26 -19.81 18.29
C VAL A 711 -29.22 -19.74 19.41
N GLU A 712 -27.94 -19.61 19.06
CA GLU A 712 -26.83 -19.47 20.02
C GLU A 712 -27.03 -18.23 20.93
N LEU A 713 -27.39 -17.08 20.35
CA LEU A 713 -27.64 -15.86 21.10
C LEU A 713 -28.92 -15.93 21.94
N LEU A 714 -29.98 -16.58 21.46
CA LEU A 714 -31.20 -16.81 22.25
C LEU A 714 -30.95 -17.76 23.44
N ASN A 715 -30.04 -18.73 23.28
CA ASN A 715 -29.66 -19.62 24.38
C ASN A 715 -28.97 -18.86 25.52
N SER A 716 -28.16 -17.84 25.20
CA SER A 716 -27.49 -16.99 26.20
C SER A 716 -28.34 -15.82 26.72
N HIS A 717 -29.48 -15.50 26.09
CA HIS A 717 -30.27 -14.31 26.41
C HIS A 717 -31.33 -14.54 27.51
N PRO A 718 -31.18 -13.99 28.74
CA PRO A 718 -32.03 -14.35 29.88
C PRO A 718 -33.54 -14.16 29.64
N TYR A 719 -33.94 -13.08 28.98
CA TYR A 719 -35.35 -12.67 28.82
C TYR A 719 -35.99 -13.02 27.47
N MET A 720 -35.37 -13.91 26.69
CA MET A 720 -35.97 -14.46 25.46
C MET A 720 -35.86 -15.97 25.51
N ASP A 721 -37.00 -16.64 25.41
CA ASP A 721 -37.08 -18.09 25.43
C ASP A 721 -37.59 -18.59 24.09
N LEU A 722 -36.71 -19.29 23.36
CA LEU A 722 -37.03 -19.90 22.08
C LEU A 722 -37.99 -21.07 22.33
N ARG A 723 -39.23 -20.94 21.83
CA ARG A 723 -40.29 -21.94 22.03
C ARG A 723 -40.40 -22.90 20.86
N HIS A 724 -40.41 -22.37 19.63
CA HIS A 724 -40.59 -23.13 18.40
C HIS A 724 -39.56 -22.75 17.35
N VAL A 725 -39.21 -23.74 16.52
CA VAL A 725 -38.26 -23.58 15.42
C VAL A 725 -38.77 -24.33 14.20
N SER A 726 -38.97 -23.62 13.07
CA SER A 726 -39.44 -24.22 11.82
C SER A 726 -38.29 -24.48 10.83
N SER A 727 -38.23 -25.69 10.29
CA SER A 727 -37.35 -26.09 9.18
C SER A 727 -37.91 -27.32 8.46
N ARG A 728 -38.33 -27.17 7.20
CA ARG A 728 -38.88 -28.26 6.37
C ARG A 728 -37.92 -29.43 6.13
N GLU A 729 -36.61 -29.19 6.19
CA GLU A 729 -35.58 -30.20 5.95
C GLU A 729 -35.14 -30.95 7.22
N LEU A 730 -35.37 -30.35 8.40
CA LEU A 730 -34.87 -30.88 9.68
C LEU A 730 -35.98 -31.40 10.60
N VAL A 731 -37.22 -31.47 10.09
CA VAL A 731 -38.42 -31.87 10.86
C VAL A 731 -38.16 -33.13 11.67
N GLY A 732 -38.56 -33.11 12.95
CA GLY A 732 -38.38 -34.25 13.86
C GLY A 732 -36.97 -34.39 14.47
N GLN A 733 -35.97 -33.64 14.00
CA GLN A 733 -34.64 -33.61 14.62
C GLN A 733 -34.61 -32.68 15.84
N ASN A 734 -33.74 -32.96 16.81
CA ASN A 734 -33.49 -32.05 17.94
C ASN A 734 -32.68 -30.82 17.50
N LEU A 735 -33.06 -29.65 17.99
CA LEU A 735 -32.30 -28.42 17.83
C LEU A 735 -30.96 -28.51 18.57
N LYS A 736 -29.85 -28.34 17.84
CA LYS A 736 -28.50 -28.18 18.42
C LYS A 736 -28.27 -26.71 18.81
N GLY A 737 -27.46 -26.47 19.84
CA GLY A 737 -27.09 -25.12 20.28
C GLY A 737 -28.05 -24.42 21.25
N TYR A 738 -29.21 -25.03 21.56
CA TYR A 738 -30.14 -24.54 22.60
C TYR A 738 -30.24 -25.57 23.74
N SER A 739 -29.81 -25.19 24.95
CA SER A 739 -29.77 -26.07 26.13
C SER A 739 -30.88 -25.79 27.14
N ARG A 740 -31.53 -24.62 27.08
CA ARG A 740 -32.59 -24.22 28.04
C ARG A 740 -33.86 -25.07 27.96
N ARG A 741 -34.16 -25.68 26.81
CA ARG A 741 -35.22 -26.68 26.65
C ARG A 741 -34.92 -27.60 25.46
N LYS A 742 -35.46 -28.81 25.48
CA LYS A 742 -35.48 -29.67 24.28
C LYS A 742 -36.47 -29.09 23.28
N ILE A 743 -35.98 -28.68 22.11
CA ILE A 743 -36.79 -28.24 20.97
C ILE A 743 -36.60 -29.24 19.83
N ILE A 744 -37.69 -29.61 19.19
CA ILE A 744 -37.70 -30.40 17.96
C ILE A 744 -38.04 -29.44 16.82
N TYR A 745 -37.43 -29.62 15.65
CA TYR A 745 -37.78 -28.85 14.47
C TYR A 745 -39.19 -29.21 13.98
N ASP A 746 -40.04 -28.20 13.85
CA ASP A 746 -41.39 -28.29 13.29
C ASP A 746 -41.36 -27.95 11.78
N SER A 747 -42.43 -28.28 11.06
CA SER A 747 -42.72 -27.73 9.72
C SER A 747 -43.90 -26.76 9.79
N LEU A 748 -43.69 -25.61 10.43
CA LEU A 748 -44.72 -24.57 10.50
C LEU A 748 -44.92 -23.95 9.10
N GLY A 749 -46.09 -24.16 8.50
CA GLY A 749 -46.59 -23.39 7.36
C GLY A 749 -47.32 -22.13 7.82
N PRO A 750 -47.86 -21.33 6.89
CA PRO A 750 -48.61 -20.12 7.24
C PRO A 750 -49.77 -20.41 8.18
N GLU A 751 -50.62 -21.40 7.86
CA GLU A 751 -51.77 -21.75 8.69
C GLU A 751 -51.40 -22.17 10.12
N GLU A 752 -50.32 -22.94 10.30
CA GLU A 752 -49.86 -23.35 11.63
C GLU A 752 -49.42 -22.12 12.44
N VAL A 753 -48.69 -21.20 11.80
CA VAL A 753 -48.29 -19.91 12.40
C VAL A 753 -49.52 -19.07 12.77
N GLY A 754 -50.54 -19.02 11.92
CA GLY A 754 -51.83 -18.38 12.22
C GLY A 754 -52.53 -18.98 13.44
N LYS A 755 -52.67 -20.32 13.47
CA LYS A 755 -53.26 -21.07 14.59
C LYS A 755 -52.51 -20.84 15.91
N MET A 756 -51.18 -20.69 15.88
CA MET A 756 -50.36 -20.36 17.06
C MET A 756 -50.49 -18.90 17.50
N GLU A 757 -50.61 -17.98 16.54
CA GLU A 757 -50.87 -16.55 16.82
C GLU A 757 -52.26 -16.34 17.42
N GLU A 758 -53.31 -17.00 16.92
CA GLU A 758 -54.68 -16.93 17.46
C GLU A 758 -54.74 -17.33 18.94
N LYS A 759 -54.02 -18.39 19.32
CA LYS A 759 -53.90 -18.85 20.71
C LYS A 759 -52.99 -17.98 21.59
N GLY A 760 -52.22 -17.06 21.01
CA GLY A 760 -51.26 -16.24 21.73
C GLY A 760 -50.11 -17.02 22.36
N GLU A 761 -49.66 -18.10 21.72
CA GLU A 761 -48.53 -18.93 22.18
C GLU A 761 -47.17 -18.21 22.07
N ILE A 762 -47.05 -17.25 21.14
CA ILE A 762 -45.82 -16.54 20.77
C ILE A 762 -45.97 -15.02 20.99
N ASP A 763 -44.91 -14.40 21.51
CA ASP A 763 -44.82 -12.94 21.72
C ASP A 763 -44.00 -12.25 20.62
N CYS A 764 -43.00 -12.94 20.07
CA CYS A 764 -42.13 -12.46 19.01
C CYS A 764 -41.88 -13.54 17.94
N TRP A 765 -42.28 -13.25 16.70
CA TRP A 765 -41.93 -14.06 15.53
C TRP A 765 -40.68 -13.49 14.86
N VAL A 766 -39.70 -14.36 14.57
CA VAL A 766 -38.54 -14.00 13.74
C VAL A 766 -38.58 -14.79 12.45
N MET A 767 -38.69 -14.07 11.32
CA MET A 767 -38.72 -14.65 9.99
C MET A 767 -37.31 -14.65 9.39
N ALA A 768 -36.62 -15.78 9.52
CA ALA A 768 -35.31 -16.06 8.91
C ALA A 768 -35.48 -16.79 7.56
N LEU A 769 -36.44 -16.35 6.75
CA LEU A 769 -36.82 -16.95 5.49
C LEU A 769 -36.07 -16.30 4.29
N PRO A 770 -35.99 -16.99 3.13
CA PRO A 770 -35.52 -16.38 1.90
C PRO A 770 -36.42 -15.22 1.43
N ASN A 771 -35.86 -14.30 0.66
CA ASN A 771 -36.62 -13.22 0.03
C ASN A 771 -37.76 -13.76 -0.85
N GLY A 772 -38.91 -13.10 -0.81
CA GLY A 772 -40.15 -13.46 -1.51
C GLY A 772 -41.01 -14.48 -0.76
N VAL A 773 -40.57 -14.99 0.40
CA VAL A 773 -41.22 -16.11 1.11
C VAL A 773 -41.93 -15.65 2.40
N CYS A 774 -41.63 -14.47 2.94
CA CYS A 774 -42.22 -14.02 4.21
C CYS A 774 -43.72 -13.71 4.10
N ARG A 775 -44.18 -13.19 2.95
CA ARG A 775 -45.52 -12.59 2.80
C ARG A 775 -46.69 -13.47 3.31
N PRO A 776 -46.84 -14.76 2.94
CA PRO A 776 -47.98 -15.56 3.39
C PRO A 776 -48.02 -15.75 4.91
N PHE A 777 -46.85 -15.81 5.57
CA PHE A 777 -46.76 -15.90 7.03
C PHE A 777 -47.19 -14.59 7.70
N ILE A 778 -46.82 -13.44 7.12
CA ILE A 778 -47.23 -12.12 7.63
C ILE A 778 -48.74 -11.91 7.49
N GLU A 779 -49.30 -12.19 6.32
CA GLU A 779 -50.73 -12.05 6.04
C GLU A 779 -51.57 -12.87 7.02
N GLU A 780 -51.10 -14.08 7.35
CA GLU A 780 -51.79 -15.00 8.25
C GLU A 780 -51.62 -14.62 9.75
N ILE A 781 -50.47 -14.08 10.16
CA ILE A 781 -50.30 -13.43 11.48
C ILE A 781 -51.19 -12.18 11.59
N ASP A 782 -51.28 -11.37 10.53
CA ASP A 782 -52.13 -10.18 10.49
C ASP A 782 -53.63 -10.54 10.45
N ARG A 783 -54.01 -11.70 9.88
CA ARG A 783 -55.36 -12.26 9.99
C ARG A 783 -55.66 -12.70 11.42
N ALA A 784 -54.83 -13.58 11.98
CA ALA A 784 -54.96 -14.13 13.33
C ALA A 784 -55.00 -13.06 14.42
N SER A 785 -54.08 -12.10 14.38
CA SER A 785 -53.93 -11.06 15.41
C SER A 785 -55.05 -10.02 15.45
N LYS A 786 -55.97 -9.99 14.45
CA LYS A 786 -57.18 -9.16 14.50
C LYS A 786 -58.11 -9.57 15.66
N GLY A 787 -58.17 -10.86 16.00
CA GLY A 787 -58.97 -11.36 17.13
C GLY A 787 -58.42 -11.00 18.51
N ARG A 788 -57.13 -10.62 18.62
CA ARG A 788 -56.41 -10.40 19.89
C ARG A 788 -56.37 -8.94 20.36
N GLY A 789 -57.06 -8.04 19.67
CA GLY A 789 -57.16 -6.63 20.07
C GLY A 789 -55.79 -5.92 20.13
N LYS A 790 -55.39 -5.46 21.33
CA LYS A 790 -54.12 -4.73 21.55
C LYS A 790 -52.90 -5.63 21.78
N GLU A 791 -53.10 -6.93 22.03
CA GLU A 791 -52.01 -7.88 22.33
C GLU A 791 -51.46 -8.55 21.06
N ARG A 792 -50.98 -7.73 20.12
CA ARG A 792 -50.33 -8.24 18.91
C ARG A 792 -48.88 -8.62 19.17
N SER A 793 -48.47 -9.78 18.65
CA SER A 793 -47.06 -10.18 18.58
C SER A 793 -46.21 -9.19 17.77
N VAL A 794 -44.93 -9.10 18.11
CA VAL A 794 -43.93 -8.43 17.28
C VAL A 794 -43.46 -9.41 16.20
N VAL A 795 -43.33 -8.93 14.97
CA VAL A 795 -42.70 -9.68 13.89
C VAL A 795 -41.44 -8.96 13.43
N VAL A 796 -40.33 -9.68 13.40
CA VAL A 796 -39.06 -9.23 12.85
C VAL A 796 -38.75 -10.01 11.58
N ASP A 797 -38.71 -9.31 10.45
CA ASP A 797 -38.33 -9.87 9.15
C ASP A 797 -36.83 -9.70 8.91
N LEU A 798 -36.11 -10.79 8.63
CA LEU A 798 -34.68 -10.76 8.27
C LEU A 798 -34.43 -10.69 6.76
N SER A 799 -35.46 -10.97 5.95
CA SER A 799 -35.39 -10.93 4.48
C SER A 799 -35.32 -9.48 3.95
N ALA A 800 -35.38 -9.32 2.64
CA ALA A 800 -35.50 -8.03 1.98
C ALA A 800 -36.96 -7.53 1.82
N ASP A 801 -37.95 -8.39 2.08
CA ASP A 801 -39.34 -8.23 1.62
C ASP A 801 -39.99 -6.93 2.13
N TYR A 802 -39.69 -6.54 3.36
CA TYR A 802 -40.26 -5.36 4.03
C TYR A 802 -39.23 -4.27 4.36
N ARG A 803 -38.04 -4.29 3.74
CA ARG A 803 -37.01 -3.23 3.96
C ARG A 803 -37.36 -1.89 3.33
N PHE A 804 -38.26 -1.90 2.35
CA PHE A 804 -38.70 -0.72 1.59
C PHE A 804 -40.15 -0.32 1.90
N ASP A 805 -40.85 -1.08 2.76
CA ASP A 805 -42.25 -0.85 3.08
C ASP A 805 -42.37 0.23 4.18
N PRO A 806 -43.03 1.38 3.94
CA PRO A 806 -43.21 2.44 4.94
C PRO A 806 -44.12 2.04 6.11
N ALA A 807 -44.90 0.96 6.00
CA ALA A 807 -45.67 0.40 7.11
C ALA A 807 -44.79 -0.38 8.11
N TRP A 808 -43.55 -0.72 7.73
CA TRP A 808 -42.58 -1.42 8.57
C TRP A 808 -41.52 -0.47 9.13
N THR A 809 -41.16 -0.66 10.39
CA THR A 809 -40.11 0.16 11.01
C THR A 809 -38.74 -0.41 10.66
N TYR A 810 -37.93 0.34 9.92
CA TYR A 810 -36.58 -0.07 9.56
C TYR A 810 -35.66 -0.10 10.79
N GLY A 811 -35.26 -1.29 11.20
CA GLY A 811 -34.58 -1.50 12.47
C GLY A 811 -33.07 -1.28 12.43
N LEU A 812 -32.62 -0.05 12.15
CA LEU A 812 -31.23 0.39 12.32
C LEU A 812 -31.17 1.44 13.45
N PRO A 813 -31.10 1.03 14.72
CA PRO A 813 -31.46 1.87 15.86
C PRO A 813 -30.50 3.02 16.16
N GLU A 814 -29.34 3.09 15.51
CA GLU A 814 -28.42 4.23 15.56
C GLU A 814 -28.82 5.36 14.59
N LEU A 815 -29.56 5.06 13.52
CA LEU A 815 -30.08 6.04 12.55
C LEU A 815 -31.59 6.27 12.69
N THR A 816 -32.38 5.19 12.79
CA THR A 816 -33.82 5.25 13.05
C THR A 816 -34.09 5.64 14.50
N LYS A 817 -35.06 6.54 14.72
CA LYS A 817 -35.50 6.99 16.05
C LYS A 817 -35.84 5.79 16.95
N ARG A 818 -35.11 5.63 18.06
CA ARG A 818 -35.24 4.48 18.97
C ARG A 818 -36.66 4.31 19.53
N SER A 819 -37.40 5.40 19.72
CA SER A 819 -38.80 5.39 20.16
C SER A 819 -39.77 4.77 19.14
N ALA A 820 -39.51 4.93 17.84
CA ALA A 820 -40.32 4.30 16.79
C ALA A 820 -40.10 2.77 16.80
N ILE A 821 -38.85 2.33 16.88
CA ILE A 821 -38.50 0.90 17.00
C ILE A 821 -39.12 0.27 18.25
N PHE A 822 -39.10 0.97 19.40
CA PHE A 822 -39.71 0.51 20.65
C PHE A 822 -41.24 0.30 20.54
N GLN A 823 -41.94 1.09 19.74
CA GLN A 823 -43.39 1.00 19.56
C GLN A 823 -43.80 0.07 18.41
N ALA A 824 -42.85 -0.35 17.56
CA ALA A 824 -43.13 -1.09 16.35
C ALA A 824 -43.55 -2.54 16.62
N LYS A 825 -44.60 -2.99 15.92
CA LYS A 825 -45.01 -4.41 15.86
C LYS A 825 -44.52 -5.13 14.61
N ARG A 826 -44.05 -4.38 13.60
CA ARG A 826 -43.56 -4.88 12.31
C ARG A 826 -42.22 -4.21 12.06
N ILE A 827 -41.12 -4.98 12.15
CA ILE A 827 -39.75 -4.47 12.13
C ILE A 827 -38.94 -5.19 11.05
N SER A 828 -38.45 -4.47 10.06
CA SER A 828 -37.57 -5.04 9.03
C SER A 828 -36.10 -4.99 9.48
N ASN A 829 -35.31 -5.98 9.09
CA ASN A 829 -33.89 -6.03 9.38
C ASN A 829 -33.07 -5.39 8.26
N PRO A 830 -32.13 -4.48 8.58
CA PRO A 830 -31.21 -3.99 7.58
C PRO A 830 -30.39 -5.15 7.03
N GLY A 831 -30.01 -5.06 5.76
CA GLY A 831 -29.03 -5.96 5.16
C GLY A 831 -27.66 -5.81 5.83
N CYS A 832 -26.87 -6.88 5.78
CA CYS A 832 -25.54 -6.89 6.37
C CYS A 832 -24.64 -5.78 5.76
N TYR A 833 -24.55 -5.71 4.44
CA TYR A 833 -23.82 -4.64 3.76
C TYR A 833 -24.44 -3.26 4.01
N ALA A 834 -25.78 -3.17 3.96
CA ALA A 834 -26.48 -1.91 4.17
C ALA A 834 -26.22 -1.35 5.58
N THR A 835 -26.07 -2.20 6.59
CA THR A 835 -25.79 -1.80 7.98
C THR A 835 -24.45 -1.06 8.10
N ALA A 836 -23.36 -1.63 7.57
CA ALA A 836 -22.04 -1.01 7.64
C ALA A 836 -21.95 0.28 6.80
N ALA A 837 -22.51 0.26 5.59
CA ALA A 837 -22.48 1.40 4.67
C ALA A 837 -23.27 2.60 5.20
N GLN A 838 -24.49 2.37 5.71
CA GLN A 838 -25.30 3.45 6.27
C GLN A 838 -24.66 4.09 7.51
N LEU A 839 -24.12 3.29 8.42
CA LEU A 839 -23.40 3.81 9.60
C LEU A 839 -22.09 4.50 9.23
N SER A 840 -21.55 4.23 8.06
CA SER A 840 -20.35 4.91 7.56
C SER A 840 -20.67 6.21 6.84
N ILE A 841 -21.75 6.28 6.06
CA ILE A 841 -22.09 7.45 5.23
C ILE A 841 -22.94 8.48 5.99
N ALA A 842 -23.82 8.04 6.91
CA ALA A 842 -24.73 8.91 7.65
C ALA A 842 -24.10 10.13 8.36
N PRO A 843 -22.88 10.06 8.95
CA PRO A 843 -22.23 11.22 9.55
C PRO A 843 -21.86 12.30 8.51
N MET A 844 -21.61 11.90 7.27
CA MET A 844 -21.06 12.76 6.21
C MET A 844 -22.11 13.30 5.22
N LEU A 845 -23.39 12.95 5.35
CA LEU A 845 -24.46 13.34 4.41
C LEU A 845 -24.49 14.85 4.08
N LYS A 846 -24.30 15.72 5.08
CA LYS A 846 -24.27 17.19 4.90
C LYS A 846 -23.00 17.70 4.19
N HIS A 847 -21.99 16.86 4.06
CA HIS A 847 -20.68 17.15 3.52
C HIS A 847 -20.42 16.47 2.17
N LEU A 848 -21.35 15.64 1.67
CA LEU A 848 -21.24 15.03 0.35
C LEU A 848 -21.31 16.07 -0.76
N GLY A 849 -20.40 15.94 -1.74
CA GLY A 849 -20.34 16.72 -2.97
C GLY A 849 -20.61 15.90 -4.23
N GLY A 850 -20.98 14.63 -4.07
CA GLY A 850 -21.26 13.68 -5.14
C GLY A 850 -21.63 12.31 -4.56
N GLN A 851 -21.91 11.36 -5.45
CA GLN A 851 -22.34 10.00 -5.08
C GLN A 851 -21.23 9.24 -4.32
N PRO A 852 -21.49 8.69 -3.12
CA PRO A 852 -20.58 7.75 -2.47
C PRO A 852 -20.45 6.44 -3.26
N THR A 853 -19.24 5.88 -3.28
CA THR A 853 -18.95 4.55 -3.81
C THR A 853 -18.55 3.61 -2.68
N VAL A 854 -19.19 2.44 -2.60
CA VAL A 854 -18.98 1.42 -1.58
C VAL A 854 -18.50 0.14 -2.27
N PHE A 855 -17.23 -0.23 -2.10
CA PHE A 855 -16.75 -1.57 -2.42
C PHE A 855 -16.83 -2.41 -1.14
N GLY A 856 -17.34 -3.65 -1.23
CA GLY A 856 -17.46 -4.50 -0.05
C GLY A 856 -17.22 -5.97 -0.32
N VAL A 857 -16.57 -6.65 0.62
CA VAL A 857 -16.24 -8.08 0.56
C VAL A 857 -16.79 -8.78 1.80
N SER A 858 -17.59 -9.83 1.62
CA SER A 858 -18.14 -10.67 2.69
C SER A 858 -17.50 -12.06 2.72
N GLY A 859 -17.52 -12.68 3.89
CA GLY A 859 -17.33 -14.12 3.99
C GLY A 859 -18.48 -14.92 3.38
N TYR A 860 -18.20 -16.14 2.97
CA TYR A 860 -19.10 -16.96 2.16
C TYR A 860 -20.42 -17.37 2.83
N SER A 861 -20.52 -17.28 4.17
CA SER A 861 -21.79 -17.42 4.88
C SER A 861 -22.87 -16.43 4.42
N GLY A 862 -22.46 -15.28 3.84
CA GLY A 862 -23.38 -14.29 3.26
C GLY A 862 -24.16 -14.78 2.03
N ALA A 863 -23.65 -15.79 1.31
CA ALA A 863 -24.36 -16.43 0.19
C ALA A 863 -25.38 -17.50 0.65
N GLY A 864 -25.45 -17.79 1.96
CA GLY A 864 -26.36 -18.76 2.54
C GLY A 864 -25.85 -20.21 2.43
N THR A 865 -26.75 -21.18 2.68
CA THR A 865 -26.43 -22.61 2.78
C THR A 865 -26.76 -23.44 1.54
N LYS A 866 -27.34 -22.84 0.49
CA LYS A 866 -27.62 -23.53 -0.78
C LYS A 866 -26.34 -23.50 -1.64
N PRO A 867 -25.83 -24.64 -2.15
CA PRO A 867 -24.60 -24.67 -2.95
C PRO A 867 -24.64 -23.74 -4.16
N SER A 868 -23.53 -23.03 -4.37
CA SER A 868 -23.30 -22.06 -5.45
C SER A 868 -21.80 -21.74 -5.55
N PRO A 869 -21.29 -21.16 -6.65
CA PRO A 869 -19.92 -20.64 -6.72
C PRO A 869 -19.55 -19.64 -5.61
N LYS A 870 -20.55 -19.00 -4.98
CA LYS A 870 -20.39 -17.94 -3.97
C LYS A 870 -20.29 -18.49 -2.54
N ASN A 871 -20.43 -19.81 -2.35
CA ASN A 871 -20.17 -20.51 -1.10
C ASN A 871 -19.46 -21.86 -1.31
N ASP A 872 -18.79 -21.99 -2.45
CA ASP A 872 -17.83 -23.05 -2.73
C ASP A 872 -16.44 -22.55 -2.32
N VAL A 873 -15.87 -23.16 -1.28
CA VAL A 873 -14.58 -22.72 -0.70
C VAL A 873 -13.42 -23.00 -1.67
N ASP A 874 -13.52 -24.02 -2.51
CA ASP A 874 -12.48 -24.35 -3.49
C ASP A 874 -12.47 -23.35 -4.65
N GLN A 875 -13.64 -22.86 -5.08
CA GLN A 875 -13.74 -21.77 -6.09
C GLN A 875 -13.40 -20.38 -5.53
N LEU A 876 -13.55 -20.18 -4.22
CA LEU A 876 -13.18 -18.94 -3.52
C LEU A 876 -11.72 -18.94 -3.05
N LYS A 877 -11.04 -20.09 -3.09
CA LYS A 877 -9.61 -20.16 -2.79
C LYS A 877 -8.85 -19.29 -3.78
N ASP A 878 -7.99 -18.42 -3.25
CA ASP A 878 -7.17 -17.46 -3.99
C ASP A 878 -7.99 -16.51 -4.91
N ASN A 879 -9.28 -16.31 -4.62
CA ASN A 879 -10.23 -15.60 -5.48
C ASN A 879 -11.24 -14.75 -4.68
N ILE A 880 -11.83 -13.73 -5.32
CA ILE A 880 -13.03 -13.03 -4.83
C ILE A 880 -14.07 -12.93 -5.95
N ILE A 881 -15.31 -13.31 -5.66
CA ILE A 881 -16.37 -13.41 -6.68
C ILE A 881 -17.41 -12.30 -6.45
N PRO A 882 -17.78 -11.49 -7.47
CA PRO A 882 -18.84 -10.50 -7.32
C PRO A 882 -20.22 -11.14 -7.14
N TYR A 883 -21.10 -10.53 -6.35
CA TYR A 883 -22.50 -10.97 -6.24
C TYR A 883 -23.31 -10.59 -7.48
N LYS A 884 -23.55 -9.29 -7.65
CA LYS A 884 -24.18 -8.66 -8.83
C LYS A 884 -23.54 -7.27 -8.93
N MET A 885 -23.04 -6.91 -10.11
CA MET A 885 -22.17 -5.73 -10.27
C MET A 885 -22.90 -4.38 -10.16
N THR A 886 -24.20 -4.36 -10.44
CA THR A 886 -25.11 -3.19 -10.35
C THR A 886 -26.47 -3.64 -9.84
N ASP A 887 -27.32 -2.71 -9.41
CA ASP A 887 -28.73 -2.98 -9.05
C ASP A 887 -28.85 -4.11 -8.02
N HIS A 888 -27.92 -4.13 -7.06
CA HIS A 888 -27.93 -5.06 -5.95
C HIS A 888 -28.86 -4.53 -4.85
N VAL A 889 -29.64 -5.39 -4.19
CA VAL A 889 -30.68 -4.94 -3.23
C VAL A 889 -30.15 -4.00 -2.14
N HIS A 890 -28.93 -4.23 -1.67
CA HIS A 890 -28.26 -3.34 -0.70
C HIS A 890 -27.94 -1.93 -1.24
N GLU A 891 -27.70 -1.76 -2.54
CA GLU A 891 -27.47 -0.45 -3.17
C GLU A 891 -28.73 0.42 -3.04
N LEU A 892 -29.87 -0.15 -3.44
CA LEU A 892 -31.20 0.45 -3.32
C LEU A 892 -31.56 0.69 -1.85
N GLU A 893 -31.25 -0.26 -0.96
CA GLU A 893 -31.53 -0.17 0.47
C GLU A 893 -30.76 0.99 1.14
N ILE A 894 -29.46 1.12 0.86
CA ILE A 894 -28.63 2.23 1.37
C ILE A 894 -29.17 3.55 0.83
N SER A 895 -29.42 3.64 -0.48
CA SER A 895 -29.87 4.87 -1.13
C SER A 895 -31.21 5.36 -0.58
N ASN A 896 -32.17 4.44 -0.43
CA ASN A 896 -33.51 4.72 0.11
C ASN A 896 -33.48 5.24 1.56
N HIS A 897 -32.70 4.59 2.44
CA HIS A 897 -32.69 4.94 3.87
C HIS A 897 -31.77 6.12 4.22
N LEU A 898 -30.80 6.46 3.38
CA LEU A 898 -30.00 7.68 3.52
C LEU A 898 -30.59 8.89 2.80
N GLY A 899 -31.46 8.69 1.82
CA GLY A 899 -31.98 9.76 0.95
C GLY A 899 -30.92 10.35 0.01
N THR A 900 -29.91 9.55 -0.35
CA THR A 900 -28.85 9.94 -1.30
C THR A 900 -28.38 8.70 -2.05
N ASP A 901 -28.21 8.79 -3.37
CA ASP A 901 -27.80 7.65 -4.18
C ASP A 901 -26.38 7.20 -3.80
N VAL A 902 -26.14 5.88 -3.82
CA VAL A 902 -24.81 5.28 -3.67
C VAL A 902 -24.55 4.29 -4.79
N ALA A 903 -23.29 4.12 -5.17
CA ALA A 903 -22.85 3.02 -6.04
C ALA A 903 -22.24 1.92 -5.18
N PHE A 904 -22.69 0.67 -5.31
CA PHE A 904 -22.31 -0.43 -4.41
C PHE A 904 -21.87 -1.71 -5.15
N ILE A 905 -20.65 -2.17 -4.88
CA ILE A 905 -19.99 -3.28 -5.57
C ILE A 905 -19.70 -4.44 -4.58
N PRO A 906 -20.64 -5.40 -4.41
CA PRO A 906 -20.51 -6.54 -3.50
C PRO A 906 -19.67 -7.70 -4.05
N HIS A 907 -18.76 -8.23 -3.24
CA HIS A 907 -17.94 -9.41 -3.49
C HIS A 907 -17.99 -10.43 -2.34
N VAL A 908 -17.64 -11.69 -2.61
CA VAL A 908 -17.47 -12.74 -1.60
C VAL A 908 -16.06 -13.33 -1.67
N ALA A 909 -15.52 -13.73 -0.52
CA ALA A 909 -14.20 -14.30 -0.35
C ALA A 909 -14.24 -15.62 0.47
N SER A 910 -13.10 -16.31 0.53
CA SER A 910 -12.93 -17.64 1.13
C SER A 910 -13.13 -17.74 2.65
N TRP A 911 -13.10 -16.63 3.40
CA TRP A 911 -13.34 -16.67 4.85
C TRP A 911 -14.83 -16.90 5.17
N PHE A 912 -15.14 -17.56 6.29
CA PHE A 912 -16.52 -17.96 6.59
C PHE A 912 -17.46 -16.78 6.88
N ARG A 913 -17.07 -15.84 7.76
CA ARG A 913 -17.90 -14.73 8.22
C ARG A 913 -17.09 -13.45 8.39
N GLY A 914 -17.77 -12.32 8.43
CA GLY A 914 -17.19 -10.98 8.42
C GLY A 914 -17.35 -10.28 7.07
N ILE A 915 -17.60 -8.97 7.12
CA ILE A 915 -17.63 -8.04 5.99
C ILE A 915 -16.59 -6.95 6.24
N HIS A 916 -15.86 -6.57 5.20
CA HIS A 916 -15.14 -5.31 5.12
C HIS A 916 -15.72 -4.46 3.98
N GLN A 917 -15.75 -3.15 4.15
CA GLN A 917 -16.16 -2.18 3.13
C GLN A 917 -15.15 -1.04 3.05
N THR A 918 -14.75 -0.71 1.83
CA THR A 918 -14.00 0.51 1.52
C THR A 918 -14.97 1.51 0.90
N ILE A 919 -15.10 2.68 1.52
CA ILE A 919 -16.13 3.67 1.20
C ILE A 919 -15.46 4.97 0.80
N SER A 920 -15.64 5.37 -0.46
CA SER A 920 -15.12 6.61 -1.04
C SER A 920 -16.26 7.62 -1.19
N MET A 921 -16.15 8.76 -0.51
CA MET A 921 -17.14 9.83 -0.47
C MET A 921 -16.54 11.13 -1.05
N PRO A 922 -17.03 11.63 -2.20
CA PRO A 922 -16.74 12.98 -2.67
C PRO A 922 -17.32 14.01 -1.69
N LEU A 923 -16.56 15.05 -1.34
CA LEU A 923 -16.95 16.08 -0.38
C LEU A 923 -17.23 17.42 -1.06
N ASN A 924 -18.25 18.15 -0.60
CA ASN A 924 -18.67 19.45 -1.15
C ASN A 924 -17.73 20.61 -0.79
N LYS A 925 -16.91 20.44 0.25
CA LYS A 925 -15.86 21.37 0.67
C LYS A 925 -14.57 20.61 0.99
N SER A 926 -13.45 21.33 1.05
CA SER A 926 -12.23 20.77 1.63
C SER A 926 -12.41 20.61 3.14
N MET A 927 -11.91 19.52 3.70
CA MET A 927 -11.96 19.19 5.14
C MET A 927 -10.63 18.62 5.61
N THR A 928 -10.36 18.76 6.90
CA THR A 928 -9.21 18.18 7.58
C THR A 928 -9.55 16.81 8.19
N LEU A 929 -8.53 15.99 8.42
CA LEU A 929 -8.70 14.67 9.04
C LEU A 929 -9.21 14.76 10.49
N HIS A 930 -8.87 15.86 11.18
CA HIS A 930 -9.37 16.15 12.52
C HIS A 930 -10.87 16.43 12.51
N GLU A 931 -11.37 17.31 11.63
CA GLU A 931 -12.82 17.58 11.48
C GLU A 931 -13.61 16.29 11.18
N VAL A 932 -13.12 15.47 10.24
CA VAL A 932 -13.76 14.19 9.91
C VAL A 932 -13.81 13.29 11.14
N ARG A 933 -12.68 13.03 11.81
CA ARG A 933 -12.65 12.18 13.01
C ARG A 933 -13.61 12.70 14.10
N GLN A 934 -13.67 14.01 14.30
CA GLN A 934 -14.56 14.61 15.29
C GLN A 934 -16.05 14.38 14.95
N ILE A 935 -16.44 14.53 13.68
CA ILE A 935 -17.82 14.24 13.22
C ILE A 935 -18.24 12.79 13.53
N TYR A 936 -17.36 11.80 13.34
CA TYR A 936 -17.69 10.40 13.65
C TYR A 936 -17.75 10.15 15.17
N LYS A 937 -16.83 10.74 15.95
CA LYS A 937 -16.84 10.67 17.42
C LYS A 937 -18.13 11.26 17.99
N ASP A 938 -18.52 12.46 17.53
CA ASP A 938 -19.73 13.15 17.97
C ASP A 938 -20.99 12.40 17.56
N ARG A 939 -21.05 11.92 16.31
CA ARG A 939 -22.22 11.23 15.78
C ARG A 939 -22.51 9.91 16.51
N TYR A 940 -21.49 9.22 17.00
CA TYR A 940 -21.60 7.92 17.66
C TYR A 940 -21.28 7.94 19.16
N ALA A 941 -21.23 9.12 19.77
CA ALA A 941 -21.05 9.27 21.21
C ALA A 941 -22.04 8.40 22.02
N GLY A 942 -21.47 7.55 22.89
CA GLY A 942 -22.18 6.58 23.74
C GLY A 942 -22.61 5.26 23.06
N GLU A 943 -22.47 5.08 21.74
CA GLU A 943 -22.87 3.84 21.05
C GLU A 943 -21.88 2.68 21.33
N LYS A 944 -22.21 1.84 22.31
CA LYS A 944 -21.37 0.68 22.71
C LYS A 944 -21.03 -0.34 21.61
N LEU A 945 -21.78 -0.33 20.50
CA LEU A 945 -21.61 -1.26 19.38
C LEU A 945 -21.11 -0.58 18.11
N ILE A 946 -20.57 0.64 18.21
CA ILE A 946 -19.84 1.31 17.15
C ILE A 946 -18.50 1.79 17.72
N ARG A 947 -17.40 1.28 17.16
CA ARG A 947 -16.03 1.68 17.52
C ARG A 947 -15.43 2.47 16.36
N VAL A 948 -15.06 3.72 16.65
CA VAL A 948 -14.32 4.57 15.70
C VAL A 948 -12.83 4.31 15.93
N VAL A 949 -12.14 3.78 14.92
CA VAL A 949 -10.71 3.42 14.97
C VAL A 949 -9.89 4.51 14.30
N GLU A 950 -8.86 5.03 14.97
CA GLU A 950 -8.26 6.30 14.59
C GLU A 950 -7.19 6.20 13.50
N GLN A 951 -6.36 5.15 13.52
CA GLN A 951 -5.11 5.08 12.76
C GLN A 951 -5.12 4.02 11.64
N SER A 952 -5.62 2.81 11.90
CA SER A 952 -5.67 1.71 10.93
C SER A 952 -7.08 1.49 10.35
N PRO A 953 -7.20 0.96 9.11
CA PRO A 953 -8.45 0.39 8.62
C PRO A 953 -8.86 -0.85 9.45
N PRO A 954 -10.15 -1.02 9.75
CA PRO A 954 -10.61 -2.15 10.57
C PRO A 954 -10.53 -3.48 9.81
N LEU A 955 -9.94 -4.51 10.39
CA LEU A 955 -9.75 -5.81 9.74
C LEU A 955 -10.97 -6.74 9.92
N VAL A 956 -11.18 -7.65 8.96
CA VAL A 956 -12.22 -8.69 9.04
C VAL A 956 -12.01 -9.57 10.26
N ARG A 957 -10.77 -10.08 10.45
CA ARG A 957 -10.41 -11.00 11.54
C ARG A 957 -10.74 -10.41 12.92
N ASP A 958 -10.60 -9.09 13.07
CA ASP A 958 -10.77 -8.40 14.35
C ASP A 958 -12.24 -8.23 14.72
N ILE A 959 -13.16 -8.19 13.74
CA ILE A 959 -14.61 -8.04 13.98
C ILE A 959 -15.40 -9.35 13.94
N MET A 960 -14.80 -10.44 13.43
CA MET A 960 -15.41 -11.77 13.42
C MET A 960 -15.85 -12.19 14.83
N ASN A 961 -17.04 -12.76 14.93
CA ASN A 961 -17.69 -13.17 16.19
C ASN A 961 -18.00 -12.02 17.17
N LYS A 962 -17.92 -10.75 16.74
CA LYS A 962 -18.27 -9.59 17.57
C LYS A 962 -19.60 -8.94 17.14
N HIS A 963 -20.23 -8.27 18.10
CA HIS A 963 -21.56 -7.65 17.99
C HIS A 963 -21.57 -6.22 17.41
N GLY A 964 -20.39 -5.66 17.11
CA GLY A 964 -20.20 -4.25 16.78
C GLY A 964 -19.96 -3.95 15.31
N VAL A 965 -19.82 -2.66 15.02
CA VAL A 965 -19.24 -2.10 13.79
C VAL A 965 -17.94 -1.42 14.15
N GLU A 966 -16.92 -1.61 13.34
CA GLU A 966 -15.70 -0.82 13.39
C GLU A 966 -15.62 0.08 12.17
N ILE A 967 -15.36 1.37 12.37
CA ILE A 967 -15.25 2.38 11.30
C ILE A 967 -13.92 3.10 11.52
N GLY A 968 -13.02 3.07 10.53
CA GLY A 968 -11.66 3.58 10.69
C GLY A 968 -10.91 3.72 9.38
N GLY A 969 -9.58 3.81 9.44
CA GLY A 969 -8.75 4.01 8.24
C GLY A 969 -9.09 5.27 7.46
N PHE A 970 -9.47 6.34 8.16
CA PHE A 970 -9.85 7.62 7.56
C PHE A 970 -8.67 8.21 6.77
N ALA A 971 -8.82 8.30 5.45
CA ALA A 971 -7.84 8.88 4.54
C ALA A 971 -8.50 9.97 3.70
N LEU A 972 -7.92 11.17 3.70
CA LEU A 972 -8.36 12.27 2.83
C LEU A 972 -7.41 12.39 1.65
N HIS A 973 -7.98 12.61 0.47
CA HIS A 973 -7.20 13.05 -0.69
C HIS A 973 -6.54 14.41 -0.41
N SER A 974 -5.40 14.69 -1.05
CA SER A 974 -4.60 15.92 -0.83
C SER A 974 -5.38 17.23 -1.00
N SER A 975 -6.42 17.25 -1.84
CA SER A 975 -7.32 18.40 -2.00
C SER A 975 -8.31 18.61 -0.83
N GLY A 976 -8.39 17.67 0.11
CA GLY A 976 -9.40 17.59 1.18
C GLY A 976 -10.83 17.34 0.70
N LYS A 977 -11.07 17.14 -0.60
CA LYS A 977 -12.41 17.00 -1.22
C LYS A 977 -12.86 15.54 -1.48
N ARG A 978 -12.13 14.54 -0.98
CA ARG A 978 -12.55 13.13 -1.04
C ARG A 978 -12.08 12.40 0.20
N LEU A 979 -13.03 11.81 0.92
CA LEU A 979 -12.78 10.95 2.08
C LEU A 979 -12.87 9.49 1.64
N VAL A 980 -11.90 8.67 2.05
CA VAL A 980 -11.96 7.22 2.00
C VAL A 980 -11.88 6.70 3.43
N LEU A 981 -12.68 5.68 3.75
CA LEU A 981 -12.59 4.98 5.03
C LEU A 981 -12.88 3.49 4.87
N GLY A 982 -12.49 2.70 5.87
CA GLY A 982 -12.84 1.29 6.00
C GLY A 982 -13.91 1.07 7.08
N ALA A 983 -14.84 0.15 6.84
CA ALA A 983 -15.84 -0.26 7.81
C ALA A 983 -16.01 -1.78 7.83
N SER A 984 -15.99 -2.39 9.02
CA SER A 984 -16.05 -3.85 9.19
C SER A 984 -17.16 -4.26 10.17
N ILE A 985 -17.85 -5.35 9.86
CA ILE A 985 -18.87 -5.99 10.71
C ILE A 985 -18.79 -7.51 10.62
N ASP A 986 -19.30 -8.22 11.62
CA ASP A 986 -19.71 -9.62 11.43
C ASP A 986 -21.07 -9.68 10.70
N ASN A 987 -21.13 -10.36 9.55
CA ASN A 987 -22.32 -10.41 8.69
C ASN A 987 -23.47 -11.25 9.26
N LEU A 988 -23.17 -12.23 10.12
CA LEU A 988 -24.17 -13.09 10.76
C LEU A 988 -24.65 -12.47 12.07
N LEU A 989 -23.77 -11.78 12.81
CA LEU A 989 -24.09 -11.11 14.07
C LEU A 989 -24.62 -9.69 13.83
N LYS A 990 -23.75 -8.67 13.75
CA LYS A 990 -24.18 -7.27 13.59
C LYS A 990 -24.89 -7.03 12.25
N GLY A 991 -24.58 -7.82 11.22
CA GLY A 991 -25.29 -7.80 9.95
C GLY A 991 -26.67 -8.49 9.96
N ALA A 992 -27.00 -9.29 10.99
CA ALA A 992 -28.28 -9.99 11.07
C ALA A 992 -28.77 -10.32 12.50
N ALA A 993 -28.24 -11.37 13.14
CA ALA A 993 -28.80 -11.94 14.38
C ALA A 993 -28.72 -11.00 15.60
N THR A 994 -27.58 -10.32 15.80
CA THR A 994 -27.44 -9.29 16.86
C THR A 994 -28.34 -8.09 16.57
N GLN A 995 -28.47 -7.72 15.30
CA GLN A 995 -29.35 -6.62 14.89
C GLN A 995 -30.83 -6.95 15.15
N CYS A 996 -31.23 -8.22 14.96
CA CYS A 996 -32.52 -8.75 15.37
C CYS A 996 -32.74 -8.60 16.88
N LEU A 997 -31.84 -9.15 17.71
CA LEU A 997 -32.02 -9.13 19.17
C LEU A 997 -31.96 -7.74 19.79
N ARG A 998 -31.17 -6.80 19.22
CA ARG A 998 -31.15 -5.40 19.67
C ARG A 998 -32.51 -4.69 19.48
N LYS A 999 -33.42 -5.24 18.67
CA LYS A 999 -34.82 -4.79 18.56
C LYS A 999 -35.70 -5.51 19.57
N SER A 1000 -35.58 -6.84 19.65
CA SER A 1000 -36.37 -7.65 20.58
C SER A 1000 -36.11 -7.30 22.05
N GLY A 1001 -34.93 -6.77 22.41
CA GLY A 1001 -34.63 -6.24 23.74
C GLY A 1001 -35.49 -5.04 24.18
N PHE A 1002 -36.30 -4.48 23.26
CA PHE A 1002 -37.28 -3.42 23.50
C PHE A 1002 -38.74 -3.93 23.55
N LEU A 1003 -38.96 -5.25 23.67
CA LEU A 1003 -40.29 -5.88 23.75
C LEU A 1003 -41.13 -5.35 24.92
N SER A 1004 -41.92 -4.31 24.66
CA SER A 1004 -42.94 -3.77 25.57
C SER A 1004 -44.23 -4.59 25.49
N THR A 1005 -44.33 -5.62 26.32
CA THR A 1005 -45.62 -6.16 26.76
C THR A 1005 -45.59 -6.31 28.28
N PHE A 1006 -45.86 -5.22 29.00
CA PHE A 1006 -46.87 -5.13 30.05
C PHE A 1006 -46.91 -3.71 30.64
N ARG A 1007 -48.11 -3.12 30.74
CA ARG A 1007 -48.36 -1.88 31.48
C ARG A 1007 -48.53 -2.22 32.97
N SER A 1008 -47.44 -2.32 33.73
CA SER A 1008 -47.38 -1.99 35.18
C SER A 1008 -46.03 -2.39 35.81
N LEU A 1009 -45.69 -1.75 36.94
CA LEU A 1009 -44.71 -2.17 37.95
C LEU A 1009 -43.21 -2.22 37.58
N TRP A 1010 -42.58 -1.05 37.76
CA TRP A 1010 -41.31 -0.77 38.46
C TRP A 1010 -40.25 -1.89 38.68
N ASN A 1011 -38.98 -1.52 38.41
CA ASN A 1011 -37.71 -2.20 38.78
C ASN A 1011 -37.43 -3.63 38.26
N CYS A 1012 -36.48 -3.78 37.33
CA CYS A 1012 -35.12 -4.25 37.65
C CYS A 1012 -34.18 -4.32 36.42
N ARG A 1013 -32.87 -4.48 36.69
CA ARG A 1013 -31.77 -4.41 35.71
C ARG A 1013 -31.77 -5.58 34.71
N VAL A 1014 -31.40 -5.29 33.45
CA VAL A 1014 -30.81 -6.29 32.55
C VAL A 1014 -29.45 -5.84 32.02
N VAL A 1015 -28.51 -6.76 32.21
CA VAL A 1015 -27.12 -6.81 31.78
C VAL A 1015 -26.97 -6.59 30.27
N ALA A 1016 -26.19 -5.58 29.89
CA ALA A 1016 -25.42 -5.66 28.65
C ALA A 1016 -24.27 -6.64 28.90
N MET A 1017 -24.00 -7.57 27.97
CA MET A 1017 -22.95 -8.58 28.12
C MET A 1017 -21.62 -7.93 28.52
N SER A 1018 -21.22 -8.17 29.77
CA SER A 1018 -19.95 -7.82 30.35
C SER A 1018 -19.49 -9.08 31.06
N LEU A 1019 -18.57 -9.82 30.42
CA LEU A 1019 -17.85 -10.87 31.13
C LEU A 1019 -17.11 -10.19 32.30
N HIS A 1020 -17.33 -10.68 33.51
CA HIS A 1020 -16.51 -10.29 34.64
C HIS A 1020 -15.22 -11.09 34.58
N ALA A 1021 -14.10 -10.38 34.57
CA ALA A 1021 -12.95 -10.72 35.38
C ALA A 1021 -12.71 -9.47 36.24
N ASP A 1022 -13.26 -9.45 37.45
CA ASP A 1022 -12.98 -8.41 38.44
C ASP A 1022 -11.72 -8.82 39.22
N ILE A 1023 -10.84 -7.85 39.54
CA ILE A 1023 -10.49 -7.45 40.92
C ILE A 1023 -9.39 -6.36 40.88
N PHE A 1024 -9.62 -5.28 41.64
CA PHE A 1024 -8.74 -4.12 41.91
C PHE A 1024 -8.44 -3.18 40.71
N VAL A 1025 -8.36 -1.84 40.86
CA VAL A 1025 -8.35 -0.97 42.05
C VAL A 1025 -9.50 0.05 42.00
N LEU A 1026 -10.17 0.27 43.14
CA LEU A 1026 -11.15 1.34 43.35
C LEU A 1026 -10.67 2.29 44.48
N PHE A 1027 -9.69 3.15 44.18
CA PHE A 1027 -9.33 4.30 45.03
C PHE A 1027 -8.75 5.44 44.16
N CYS A 1028 -8.82 6.67 44.67
CA CYS A 1028 -8.32 7.91 44.05
C CYS A 1028 -9.06 8.46 42.81
N ALA A 1029 -10.32 8.87 43.01
CA ALA A 1029 -10.95 9.94 42.24
C ALA A 1029 -11.84 10.84 43.14
N CYS A 1030 -11.32 11.23 44.30
CA CYS A 1030 -11.93 12.20 45.23
C CYS A 1030 -10.86 13.08 45.91
N ALA A 1031 -9.83 13.49 45.17
CA ALA A 1031 -8.84 14.47 45.61
C ALA A 1031 -8.00 15.01 44.43
N THR A 1032 -8.57 15.88 43.59
CA THR A 1032 -7.84 16.92 42.83
C THR A 1032 -8.83 17.93 42.21
N GLU A 1033 -9.56 18.65 43.06
CA GLU A 1033 -9.79 20.07 42.78
C GLU A 1033 -8.72 20.84 43.57
N ASN A 1034 -7.96 21.70 42.87
CA ASN A 1034 -6.92 22.60 43.38
C ASN A 1034 -5.69 21.96 44.07
N MET A 1035 -4.54 22.00 43.38
CA MET A 1035 -3.54 23.04 43.68
C MET A 1035 -2.49 23.20 42.55
N ASN A 1036 -2.12 24.45 42.30
CA ASN A 1036 -0.86 24.81 41.62
C ASN A 1036 0.33 24.64 42.59
N LEU A 1037 1.55 24.66 42.02
CA LEU A 1037 2.88 24.92 42.61
C LEU A 1037 3.84 23.72 42.80
N ALA A 1038 4.85 23.72 41.91
CA ALA A 1038 6.29 23.78 42.24
C ALA A 1038 7.04 22.57 42.83
N MET A 1039 8.02 22.09 42.05
CA MET A 1039 9.21 21.29 42.42
C MET A 1039 8.92 19.88 42.99
N GLY A 1040 9.80 18.88 42.98
CA GLY A 1040 11.18 18.73 42.48
C GLY A 1040 11.68 17.31 42.82
N TYR A 1041 12.85 16.90 42.31
CA TYR A 1041 13.59 15.64 42.55
C TYR A 1041 13.31 14.84 43.86
N GLY A 1042 13.34 13.50 43.77
CA GLY A 1042 13.60 12.62 44.93
C GLY A 1042 13.23 11.15 44.74
N GLU A 1043 14.21 10.25 44.92
CA GLU A 1043 14.06 8.78 44.97
C GLU A 1043 13.41 8.32 46.31
N TYR A 1044 12.86 7.09 46.37
CA TYR A 1044 13.07 6.17 47.52
C TYR A 1044 12.53 4.74 47.24
N GLU A 1045 13.25 3.73 47.76
CA GLU A 1045 12.96 2.30 47.64
C GLU A 1045 12.00 1.76 48.74
N GLY A 1046 11.33 0.62 48.46
CA GLY A 1046 11.29 -0.50 49.43
C GLY A 1046 9.95 -1.07 49.96
N ILE A 1047 9.73 -2.38 49.68
CA ILE A 1047 9.19 -3.43 50.59
C ILE A 1047 7.65 -3.42 50.91
N PRO A 1048 6.91 -4.57 50.95
CA PRO A 1048 7.00 -5.84 50.21
C PRO A 1048 5.63 -6.31 49.63
N ALA A 1049 5.56 -7.51 49.06
CA ALA A 1049 4.34 -8.12 48.53
C ALA A 1049 3.34 -8.63 49.60
N MET A 1050 2.04 -8.65 49.24
CA MET A 1050 1.08 -9.65 49.73
C MET A 1050 0.27 -10.21 48.56
N THR A 1051 0.17 -11.54 48.52
CA THR A 1051 -0.61 -12.35 47.57
C THR A 1051 -2.11 -12.30 47.87
N GLY A 1052 -2.95 -12.27 46.83
CA GLY A 1052 -4.41 -12.37 46.94
C GLY A 1052 -5.09 -12.39 45.58
#